data_AF-A0AAD8ZF88-F1
#
_entry.id   AF-A0AAD8ZF88-F1
#
_cell.length_a   1.000
_cell.length_b   1.000
_cell.length_c   1.000
_cell.angle_alpha   90.00
_cell.angle_beta   90.00
_cell.angle_gamma   90.00
#
_symmetry.space_group_name_H-M   'P 1'
#
loop_
_entity.id
_entity.type
_entity.pdbx_description
1 polymer ?
#
loop_
_entity_poly.entity_id
_entity_poly.type
_entity_poly.pdbx_seq_one_letter_code
_entity_poly.pdbx_strand_id
1 'polypeptide(L)'
;MRGMGIRCVLEFWCSPNPCEHEGRCIQSWNDFLCICNNTGYKGEVCHNSVYRESCEAYRLNGKYWSGNYTIDPDLSGPLRPFTVYCKMKLNRSWTIIDHNRIDSTKVTGSTVDRPYIGDVRYVNASWDEVTALANTSLYCEQWIDFSCYKSRLLNTPHGRPYTYWIGRHNESHEYWGGSFPESGKCGCTINKTCTDPKFWCNCDADYRQWYSDKGYLSFRDHLPVRRIVIGDTNRTGSEAHFSVGPLRCYGDRSIWNTIAITKPTYLTFPTFKPGPSADITFHFRTYRTYGVFLENSDDHLRNFIRIELNSTTSVIFVFMVGDGIRNVTLHTPRALNDNEWHYVEAEINVKMARLKVDFYPPAIHKFPGQTHITMQFTQPLLVGAANHTLRPFLGCLRGLRLNGAPVDLEGKVDERNGVRRNCTGACLNASIPCRNGGQCIDGYASYSCDCNNTAFDGYYCHLDIGAFFEVGSWLRYDIRTEPIPDDAWWANFWIEPHWHNFTLGYNTTTDDIEFSFSTHKTPAVLLYVSSFHKDYIAVLLKKDGTLSLRYRLGLITHKFQLTNRNLADGFPHFVNITRHNYTVWTQVDYMEPWVERLTLGEIPRFDSPKSIFLGRVMEVGDIDYDIQRHNSPGLEGCISGVRYNIFAPLKAYFRPNVTDPPVTTQGYVVESNCGAFPPVLGYIPWEDDPWFTDL
;
A
#
# COMPACT_ATOMS: atom_id res chain seq x y z
N MET A 1 47.10 -48.30 -34.05
CA MET A 1 45.67 -48.05 -33.79
C MET A 1 45.25 -48.88 -32.57
N ARG A 2 45.05 -48.25 -31.40
CA ARG A 2 44.27 -48.84 -30.29
C ARG A 2 43.01 -47.99 -30.20
N GLY A 3 41.86 -48.60 -30.49
CA GLY A 3 40.56 -47.92 -30.49
C GLY A 3 40.21 -47.44 -29.09
N MET A 4 39.81 -46.17 -29.00
CA MET A 4 39.08 -45.65 -27.84
C MET A 4 37.72 -46.34 -27.79
N GLY A 5 37.53 -47.21 -26.81
CA GLY A 5 36.22 -47.74 -26.49
C GLY A 5 35.30 -46.60 -26.03
N ILE A 6 34.19 -46.41 -26.73
CA ILE A 6 33.08 -45.56 -26.28
C ILE A 6 32.50 -46.26 -25.05
N ARG A 7 32.70 -45.70 -23.85
CA ARG A 7 31.95 -46.11 -22.66
C ARG A 7 30.51 -45.60 -22.81
N CYS A 8 29.56 -46.49 -23.05
CA CYS A 8 28.14 -46.18 -22.83
C CYS A 8 27.91 -46.04 -21.33
N VAL A 9 27.73 -44.82 -20.85
CA VAL A 9 27.20 -44.57 -19.50
C VAL A 9 25.68 -44.48 -19.66
N LEU A 10 24.95 -45.48 -19.18
CA LEU A 10 23.50 -45.41 -19.01
C LEU A 10 23.22 -44.53 -17.80
N GLU A 11 22.84 -43.28 -18.03
CA GLU A 11 22.41 -42.35 -16.98
C GLU A 11 20.95 -42.65 -16.60
N PHE A 12 20.68 -42.82 -15.30
CA PHE A 12 19.35 -43.12 -14.76
C PHE A 12 18.71 -41.85 -14.21
N TRP A 13 18.17 -41.02 -15.10
CA TRP A 13 17.42 -39.78 -14.80
C TRP A 13 16.27 -39.92 -13.79
N CYS A 14 15.64 -41.10 -13.72
CA CYS A 14 14.58 -41.41 -12.78
C CYS A 14 15.07 -42.08 -11.47
N SER A 15 16.38 -42.12 -11.20
CA SER A 15 16.94 -42.73 -9.99
C SER A 15 18.03 -41.84 -9.37
N PRO A 16 17.72 -41.10 -8.27
CA PRO A 16 16.42 -41.04 -7.58
C PRO A 16 15.32 -40.37 -8.41
N ASN A 17 14.05 -40.62 -8.09
CA ASN A 17 12.92 -40.05 -8.83
C ASN A 17 12.89 -38.51 -8.65
N PRO A 18 13.06 -37.71 -9.74
CA PRO A 18 13.04 -36.25 -9.66
C PRO A 18 11.63 -35.66 -9.60
N CYS A 19 10.59 -36.48 -9.80
CA CYS A 19 9.20 -36.02 -9.75
C CYS A 19 8.69 -36.00 -8.32
N GLU A 20 8.25 -34.83 -7.87
CA GLU A 20 7.74 -34.60 -6.52
C GLU A 20 6.29 -35.09 -6.36
N HIS A 21 5.83 -35.13 -5.11
CA HIS A 21 4.45 -35.48 -4.74
C HIS A 21 3.95 -36.79 -5.38
N GLU A 22 4.79 -37.84 -5.31
CA GLU A 22 4.53 -39.17 -5.87
C GLU A 22 4.34 -39.19 -7.41
N GLY A 23 4.81 -38.14 -8.09
CA GLY A 23 4.81 -38.07 -9.55
C GLY A 23 5.57 -39.23 -10.19
N ARG A 24 5.06 -39.75 -11.31
CA ARG A 24 5.70 -40.86 -12.02
C ARG A 24 6.72 -40.32 -13.02
N CYS A 25 7.98 -40.71 -12.84
CA CYS A 25 9.05 -40.42 -13.79
C CYS A 25 9.07 -41.43 -14.94
N ILE A 26 9.14 -40.92 -16.16
CA ILE A 26 9.49 -41.69 -17.36
C ILE A 26 10.75 -41.07 -17.96
N GLN A 27 11.70 -41.86 -18.44
CA GLN A 27 12.95 -41.35 -19.02
C GLN A 27 13.18 -41.84 -20.45
N SER A 28 13.80 -40.98 -21.24
CA SER A 28 14.39 -41.29 -22.55
C SER A 28 15.92 -41.36 -22.41
N TRP A 29 16.64 -41.42 -23.54
CA TRP A 29 18.10 -41.44 -23.55
C TRP A 29 18.74 -40.10 -23.13
N ASN A 30 18.01 -38.98 -23.19
CA ASN A 30 18.54 -37.64 -22.99
C ASN A 30 17.67 -36.68 -22.14
N ASP A 31 16.51 -37.12 -21.66
CA ASP A 31 15.58 -36.33 -20.85
C ASP A 31 14.67 -37.25 -20.03
N PHE A 32 13.95 -36.70 -19.06
CA PHE A 32 12.87 -37.39 -18.35
C PHE A 32 11.55 -36.61 -18.45
N LEU A 33 10.43 -37.17 -18.05
CA LEU A 33 9.15 -36.48 -17.96
C LEU A 33 8.45 -36.92 -16.67
N CYS A 34 7.87 -35.95 -15.96
CA CYS A 34 7.04 -36.22 -14.81
C CYS A 34 5.57 -36.23 -15.20
N ILE A 35 4.89 -37.34 -14.90
CA ILE A 35 3.45 -37.47 -15.02
C ILE A 35 2.84 -37.12 -13.66
N CYS A 36 2.20 -35.96 -13.56
CA CYS A 36 1.59 -35.43 -12.33
C CYS A 36 0.09 -35.77 -12.20
N ASN A 37 -0.44 -36.66 -13.04
CA ASN A 37 -1.86 -37.00 -13.01
C ASN A 37 -2.23 -37.62 -11.65
N ASN A 38 -3.35 -37.17 -11.08
CA ASN A 38 -3.90 -37.61 -9.78
C ASN A 38 -3.04 -37.26 -8.55
N THR A 39 -1.96 -36.49 -8.68
CA THR A 39 -1.20 -36.02 -7.51
C THR A 39 -1.81 -34.77 -6.89
N GLY A 40 -2.53 -33.95 -7.68
CA GLY A 40 -3.00 -32.62 -7.28
C GLY A 40 -1.98 -31.51 -7.56
N TYR A 41 -0.86 -31.85 -8.18
CA TYR A 41 0.24 -30.93 -8.50
C TYR A 41 0.50 -30.85 -10.02
N LYS A 42 1.23 -29.82 -10.43
CA LYS A 42 1.55 -29.50 -11.82
C LYS A 42 2.98 -28.95 -11.95
N GLY A 43 3.39 -28.71 -13.19
CA GLY A 43 4.72 -28.24 -13.56
C GLY A 43 5.62 -29.39 -14.02
N GLU A 44 6.82 -29.05 -14.47
CA GLU A 44 7.77 -30.01 -15.07
C GLU A 44 8.19 -31.15 -14.14
N VAL A 45 8.10 -30.91 -12.82
CA VAL A 45 8.51 -31.85 -11.76
C VAL A 45 7.42 -32.08 -10.71
N CYS A 46 6.17 -31.72 -11.01
CA CYS A 46 5.03 -31.85 -10.09
C CYS A 46 5.19 -31.08 -8.76
N HIS A 47 5.89 -29.95 -8.78
CA HIS A 47 6.15 -29.14 -7.58
C HIS A 47 5.00 -28.21 -7.18
N ASN A 48 4.28 -27.63 -8.16
CA ASN A 48 3.32 -26.57 -7.88
C ASN A 48 1.92 -27.13 -7.64
N SER A 49 1.25 -26.69 -6.58
CA SER A 49 -0.15 -27.08 -6.35
C SER A 49 -1.09 -26.59 -7.46
N VAL A 50 -2.10 -27.39 -7.78
CA VAL A 50 -3.22 -26.98 -8.64
C VAL A 50 -4.29 -26.24 -7.84
N TYR A 51 -4.30 -26.44 -6.51
CA TYR A 51 -5.31 -25.90 -5.60
C TYR A 51 -4.82 -24.63 -4.91
N ARG A 52 -5.75 -23.95 -4.22
CA ARG A 52 -5.43 -22.76 -3.41
C ARG A 52 -5.29 -23.15 -1.95
N GLU A 53 -4.58 -22.32 -1.19
CA GLU A 53 -4.22 -22.56 0.20
C GLU A 53 -5.41 -22.55 1.17
N SER A 54 -6.47 -21.83 0.82
CA SER A 54 -7.64 -21.69 1.68
C SER A 54 -8.90 -21.31 0.90
N CYS A 55 -10.05 -21.44 1.57
CA CYS A 55 -11.31 -20.88 1.05
C CYS A 55 -11.21 -19.36 0.83
N GLU A 56 -10.38 -18.68 1.62
CA GLU A 56 -10.20 -17.23 1.51
C GLU A 56 -9.43 -16.86 0.26
N ALA A 57 -8.38 -17.62 -0.06
CA ALA A 57 -7.68 -17.51 -1.32
C ALA A 57 -8.59 -17.77 -2.53
N TYR A 58 -9.52 -18.73 -2.45
CA TYR A 58 -10.53 -18.92 -3.49
C TYR A 58 -11.49 -17.73 -3.61
N ARG A 59 -11.96 -17.17 -2.48
CA ARG A 59 -12.83 -16.00 -2.44
C ARG A 59 -12.17 -14.79 -3.11
N LEU A 60 -10.91 -14.51 -2.77
CA LEU A 60 -10.12 -13.42 -3.35
C LEU A 60 -9.84 -13.62 -4.84
N ASN A 61 -9.76 -14.88 -5.30
CA ASN A 61 -9.66 -15.23 -6.71
C ASN A 61 -11.03 -15.28 -7.44
N GLY A 62 -12.09 -14.70 -6.86
CA GLY A 62 -13.38 -14.55 -7.52
C GLY A 62 -14.37 -15.72 -7.37
N LYS A 63 -14.11 -16.68 -6.46
CA LYS A 63 -15.05 -17.78 -6.16
C LYS A 63 -15.91 -17.44 -4.94
N TYR A 64 -17.14 -16.98 -5.15
CA TYR A 64 -18.00 -16.47 -4.08
C TYR A 64 -19.13 -17.41 -3.62
N TRP A 65 -19.24 -18.62 -4.18
CA TRP A 65 -20.30 -19.57 -3.82
C TRP A 65 -19.83 -20.57 -2.76
N SER A 66 -20.74 -20.98 -1.87
CA SER A 66 -20.43 -22.01 -0.87
C SER A 66 -20.47 -23.41 -1.49
N GLY A 67 -19.66 -24.33 -1.00
CA GLY A 67 -19.60 -25.70 -1.51
C GLY A 67 -18.36 -26.45 -1.05
N ASN A 68 -18.15 -27.64 -1.62
CA ASN A 68 -16.93 -28.41 -1.40
C ASN A 68 -15.81 -27.93 -2.32
N TYR A 69 -14.65 -27.64 -1.73
CA TYR A 69 -13.44 -27.22 -2.45
C TYR A 69 -12.28 -28.07 -1.98
N THR A 70 -11.36 -28.40 -2.89
CA THR A 70 -10.06 -28.94 -2.52
C THR A 70 -9.13 -27.77 -2.24
N ILE A 71 -8.48 -27.79 -1.08
CA ILE A 71 -7.47 -26.81 -0.68
C ILE A 71 -6.13 -27.50 -0.41
N ASP A 72 -5.08 -26.71 -0.44
CA ASP A 72 -3.71 -27.16 -0.21
C ASP A 72 -2.95 -26.13 0.66
N PRO A 73 -3.08 -26.21 2.01
CA PRO A 73 -2.61 -25.16 2.92
C PRO A 73 -1.11 -24.85 2.87
N ASP A 74 -0.28 -25.81 2.50
CA ASP A 74 1.18 -25.66 2.36
C ASP A 74 1.64 -25.56 0.90
N LEU A 75 0.73 -25.68 -0.07
CA LEU A 75 1.00 -25.50 -1.50
C LEU A 75 2.13 -26.44 -1.97
N SER A 76 3.31 -25.92 -2.28
CA SER A 76 4.48 -26.71 -2.69
C SER A 76 5.21 -27.41 -1.54
N GLY A 77 4.60 -27.40 -0.35
CA GLY A 77 5.01 -28.20 0.79
C GLY A 77 4.65 -29.69 0.63
N PRO A 78 5.07 -30.53 1.59
CA PRO A 78 4.99 -31.98 1.47
C PRO A 78 3.59 -32.58 1.69
N LEU A 79 2.61 -31.80 2.18
CA LEU A 79 1.29 -32.32 2.52
C LEU A 79 0.39 -32.32 1.29
N ARG A 80 -0.40 -33.38 1.12
CA ARG A 80 -1.31 -33.50 -0.03
C ARG A 80 -2.55 -32.58 0.12
N PRO A 81 -3.19 -32.19 -1.01
CA PRO A 81 -4.45 -31.46 -0.99
C PRO A 81 -5.61 -32.29 -0.41
N PHE A 82 -6.58 -31.63 0.21
CA PHE A 82 -7.76 -32.28 0.77
C PHE A 82 -9.03 -31.43 0.61
N THR A 83 -10.19 -32.09 0.66
CA THR A 83 -11.49 -31.45 0.43
C THR A 83 -12.09 -30.92 1.74
N VAL A 84 -12.53 -29.68 1.71
CA VAL A 84 -13.19 -28.95 2.80
C VAL A 84 -14.50 -28.34 2.31
N TYR A 85 -15.39 -28.00 3.25
CA TYR A 85 -16.56 -27.20 2.93
C TYR A 85 -16.25 -25.70 3.11
N CYS A 86 -16.27 -24.95 2.00
CA CYS A 86 -16.14 -23.50 2.04
C CYS A 86 -17.52 -22.86 2.18
N LYS A 87 -17.72 -22.12 3.27
CA LYS A 87 -18.89 -21.24 3.45
C LYS A 87 -18.49 -19.81 3.11
N MET A 88 -18.70 -19.42 1.86
CA MET A 88 -18.34 -18.11 1.31
C MET A 88 -19.35 -17.03 1.72
N LYS A 89 -18.87 -15.89 2.21
CA LYS A 89 -19.64 -14.64 2.38
C LYS A 89 -18.92 -13.48 1.70
N LEU A 90 -19.60 -12.34 1.53
CA LEU A 90 -19.07 -11.16 0.81
C LEU A 90 -17.69 -10.71 1.34
N ASN A 91 -17.52 -10.65 2.66
CA ASN A 91 -16.34 -10.08 3.32
C ASN A 91 -15.42 -11.12 4.00
N ARG A 92 -15.79 -12.40 3.99
CA ARG A 92 -15.08 -13.47 4.70
C ARG A 92 -15.52 -14.83 4.17
N SER A 93 -14.59 -15.77 4.06
CA SER A 93 -14.91 -17.18 3.83
C SER A 93 -14.55 -18.03 5.06
N TRP A 94 -15.38 -19.04 5.34
CA TRP A 94 -15.07 -20.04 6.36
C TRP A 94 -14.66 -21.35 5.69
N THR A 95 -13.55 -21.91 6.14
CA THR A 95 -13.12 -23.28 5.88
C THR A 95 -13.63 -24.18 6.99
N ILE A 96 -14.48 -25.16 6.65
CA ILE A 96 -15.12 -26.06 7.60
C ILE A 96 -14.68 -27.49 7.30
N ILE A 97 -14.18 -28.19 8.31
CA ILE A 97 -13.81 -29.60 8.21
C ILE A 97 -14.47 -30.43 9.32
N ASP A 98 -15.17 -31.47 8.87
CA ASP A 98 -15.89 -32.41 9.70
C ASP A 98 -14.99 -33.55 10.21
N HIS A 99 -15.45 -34.26 11.23
CA HIS A 99 -14.74 -35.40 11.82
C HIS A 99 -15.72 -36.42 12.43
N ASN A 100 -15.21 -37.58 12.84
CA ASN A 100 -15.99 -38.71 13.37
C ASN A 100 -16.62 -38.52 14.78
N ARG A 101 -16.63 -37.31 15.35
CA ARG A 101 -17.09 -37.02 16.74
C ARG A 101 -18.09 -35.86 16.82
N ILE A 102 -18.77 -35.58 15.72
CA ILE A 102 -19.80 -34.53 15.62
C ILE A 102 -21.05 -34.91 16.43
N ASP A 103 -21.45 -36.18 16.35
CA ASP A 103 -22.58 -36.70 17.10
C ASP A 103 -22.20 -37.03 18.56
N SER A 104 -23.19 -36.92 19.45
CA SER A 104 -23.01 -37.20 20.88
C SER A 104 -22.57 -38.64 21.11
N THR A 105 -21.44 -38.81 21.79
CA THR A 105 -20.89 -40.11 22.19
C THR A 105 -21.16 -40.36 23.67
N LYS A 106 -21.90 -41.42 23.98
CA LYS A 106 -22.14 -41.90 25.35
C LYS A 106 -20.91 -42.62 25.90
N VAL A 107 -20.53 -42.30 27.14
CA VAL A 107 -19.38 -42.86 27.86
C VAL A 107 -19.81 -43.32 29.25
N THR A 108 -19.48 -44.56 29.58
CA THR A 108 -19.68 -45.18 30.90
C THR A 108 -18.46 -46.04 31.27
N GLY A 109 -18.27 -46.34 32.56
CA GLY A 109 -17.24 -47.30 33.02
C GLY A 109 -15.79 -46.80 32.99
N SER A 110 -15.56 -45.49 32.87
CA SER A 110 -14.22 -44.90 32.76
C SER A 110 -13.73 -44.32 34.08
N THR A 111 -12.43 -44.46 34.37
CA THR A 111 -11.74 -43.94 35.57
C THR A 111 -10.58 -43.02 35.18
N VAL A 112 -9.99 -42.31 36.14
CA VAL A 112 -8.80 -41.46 35.87
C VAL A 112 -7.58 -42.29 35.45
N ASP A 113 -7.41 -43.49 35.99
CA ASP A 113 -6.30 -44.40 35.64
C ASP A 113 -6.54 -45.16 34.34
N ARG A 114 -7.81 -45.34 33.96
CA ARG A 114 -8.23 -45.97 32.70
C ARG A 114 -9.33 -45.12 32.05
N PRO A 115 -8.98 -43.94 31.53
CA PRO A 115 -9.95 -43.03 30.97
C PRO A 115 -10.42 -43.49 29.60
N TYR A 116 -11.61 -43.06 29.21
CA TYR A 116 -12.04 -43.15 27.83
C TYR A 116 -11.26 -42.15 26.99
N ILE A 117 -10.72 -42.59 25.86
CA ILE A 117 -10.01 -41.76 24.90
C ILE A 117 -10.83 -41.69 23.61
N GLY A 118 -11.44 -40.53 23.38
CA GLY A 118 -12.16 -40.22 22.15
C GLY A 118 -11.24 -39.60 21.12
N ASP A 119 -10.65 -40.40 20.23
CA ASP A 119 -9.89 -39.87 19.09
C ASP A 119 -10.81 -39.12 18.11
N VAL A 120 -10.35 -37.93 17.71
CA VAL A 120 -10.95 -37.09 16.67
C VAL A 120 -10.20 -37.31 15.36
N ARG A 121 -10.88 -37.88 14.38
CA ARG A 121 -10.36 -38.18 13.03
C ARG A 121 -11.11 -37.33 12.02
N TYR A 122 -10.41 -36.36 11.44
CA TYR A 122 -10.95 -35.46 10.42
C TYR A 122 -11.19 -36.19 9.11
N VAL A 123 -12.28 -35.85 8.44
CA VAL A 123 -12.71 -36.53 7.20
C VAL A 123 -11.79 -36.10 6.05
N ASN A 124 -11.26 -37.09 5.31
CA ASN A 124 -10.40 -36.91 4.14
C ASN A 124 -9.09 -36.13 4.37
N ALA A 125 -8.70 -35.88 5.62
CA ALA A 125 -7.49 -35.14 5.95
C ALA A 125 -6.67 -35.79 7.08
N SER A 126 -5.34 -35.68 7.00
CA SER A 126 -4.42 -36.05 8.06
C SER A 126 -4.31 -34.95 9.12
N TRP A 127 -3.75 -35.28 10.30
CA TRP A 127 -3.61 -34.28 11.36
C TRP A 127 -2.63 -33.17 10.97
N ASP A 128 -1.58 -33.49 10.20
CA ASP A 128 -0.61 -32.50 9.71
C ASP A 128 -1.27 -31.54 8.71
N GLU A 129 -2.10 -32.05 7.79
CA GLU A 129 -2.90 -31.26 6.85
C GLU A 129 -3.84 -30.27 7.56
N VAL A 130 -4.58 -30.72 8.57
CA VAL A 130 -5.52 -29.87 9.32
C VAL A 130 -4.77 -28.87 10.22
N THR A 131 -3.61 -29.24 10.73
CA THR A 131 -2.74 -28.34 11.50
C THR A 131 -2.15 -27.25 10.62
N ALA A 132 -1.74 -27.58 9.39
CA ALA A 132 -1.30 -26.60 8.40
C ALA A 132 -2.39 -25.58 8.08
N LEU A 133 -3.64 -26.03 7.90
CA LEU A 133 -4.80 -25.14 7.75
C LEU A 133 -4.96 -24.20 8.96
N ALA A 134 -4.88 -24.73 10.18
CA ALA A 134 -5.01 -23.90 11.38
C ALA A 134 -3.87 -22.87 11.48
N ASN A 135 -2.64 -23.24 11.09
CA ASN A 135 -1.46 -22.36 11.14
C ASN A 135 -1.54 -21.19 10.14
N THR A 136 -2.04 -21.44 8.92
CA THR A 136 -2.19 -20.39 7.91
C THR A 136 -3.39 -19.48 8.17
N SER A 137 -4.38 -19.98 8.90
CA SER A 137 -5.62 -19.25 9.19
C SER A 137 -5.43 -18.09 10.17
N LEU A 138 -6.20 -17.01 9.93
CA LEU A 138 -6.23 -15.86 10.83
C LEU A 138 -6.93 -16.21 12.16
N TYR A 139 -8.01 -16.99 12.10
CA TYR A 139 -8.78 -17.42 13.25
C TYR A 139 -9.35 -18.82 13.02
N CYS A 140 -9.43 -19.61 14.09
CA CYS A 140 -10.08 -20.90 14.10
C CYS A 140 -10.93 -21.06 15.36
N GLU A 141 -12.07 -21.74 15.22
CA GLU A 141 -12.92 -22.15 16.33
C GLU A 141 -13.41 -23.59 16.18
N GLN A 142 -13.65 -24.22 17.31
CA GLN A 142 -14.27 -25.55 17.37
C GLN A 142 -15.22 -25.62 18.56
N TRP A 143 -16.43 -26.16 18.34
CA TRP A 143 -17.41 -26.31 19.42
C TRP A 143 -17.09 -27.56 20.25
N ILE A 144 -17.30 -27.51 21.55
CA ILE A 144 -17.18 -28.67 22.43
C ILE A 144 -18.35 -28.68 23.42
N ASP A 145 -18.96 -29.85 23.63
CA ASP A 145 -20.05 -30.08 24.58
C ASP A 145 -19.73 -31.30 25.43
N PHE A 146 -19.93 -31.15 26.74
CA PHE A 146 -19.94 -32.24 27.69
C PHE A 146 -21.21 -32.17 28.52
N SER A 147 -22.06 -33.17 28.35
CA SER A 147 -23.28 -33.38 29.10
C SER A 147 -23.09 -34.52 30.09
N CYS A 148 -23.51 -34.32 31.34
CA CYS A 148 -23.19 -35.22 32.43
C CYS A 148 -24.41 -35.58 33.27
N TYR A 149 -24.40 -36.80 33.80
CA TYR A 149 -25.31 -37.27 34.82
C TYR A 149 -24.46 -37.97 35.90
N LYS A 150 -24.32 -37.34 37.07
CA LYS A 150 -23.43 -37.84 38.15
C LYS A 150 -22.00 -38.14 37.64
N SER A 151 -21.45 -37.27 36.80
CA SER A 151 -20.11 -37.35 36.21
C SER A 151 -19.49 -35.96 36.22
N ARG A 152 -18.26 -35.83 36.71
CA ARG A 152 -17.59 -34.53 36.83
C ARG A 152 -16.72 -34.24 35.60
N LEU A 153 -16.59 -32.95 35.28
CA LEU A 153 -15.75 -32.49 34.18
C LEU A 153 -14.37 -32.12 34.72
N LEU A 154 -14.29 -31.05 35.49
CA LEU A 154 -13.07 -30.62 36.19
C LEU A 154 -13.15 -31.05 37.65
N ASN A 155 -12.32 -30.44 38.50
CA ASN A 155 -12.25 -30.73 39.93
C ASN A 155 -12.29 -29.43 40.74
N THR A 156 -13.41 -28.71 40.66
CA THR A 156 -13.59 -27.44 41.36
C THR A 156 -13.46 -27.60 42.89
N PRO A 157 -12.78 -26.68 43.61
CA PRO A 157 -11.96 -25.57 43.12
C PRO A 157 -10.48 -25.92 42.91
N HIS A 158 -10.03 -27.07 43.42
CA HIS A 158 -8.64 -27.50 43.29
C HIS A 158 -8.58 -29.01 43.11
N GLY A 159 -7.73 -29.45 42.19
CA GLY A 159 -7.45 -30.86 41.95
C GLY A 159 -7.25 -31.14 40.47
N ARG A 160 -6.74 -32.35 40.18
CA ARG A 160 -6.57 -32.81 38.80
C ARG A 160 -7.94 -32.97 38.13
N PRO A 161 -8.13 -32.49 36.89
CA PRO A 161 -9.40 -32.62 36.18
C PRO A 161 -9.71 -34.08 35.82
N TYR A 162 -10.99 -34.41 35.76
CA TYR A 162 -11.46 -35.74 35.34
C TYR A 162 -11.61 -35.86 33.82
N THR A 163 -11.90 -34.74 33.16
CA THR A 163 -12.14 -34.63 31.73
C THR A 163 -11.35 -33.44 31.19
N TYR A 164 -10.63 -33.65 30.10
CA TYR A 164 -9.86 -32.61 29.41
C TYR A 164 -9.71 -32.99 27.93
N TRP A 165 -9.25 -32.04 27.12
CA TRP A 165 -9.02 -32.28 25.70
C TRP A 165 -7.54 -32.12 25.37
N ILE A 166 -7.12 -32.80 24.31
CA ILE A 166 -5.75 -32.74 23.80
C ILE A 166 -5.81 -32.03 22.46
N GLY A 167 -5.07 -30.94 22.37
CA GLY A 167 -5.04 -30.07 21.20
C GLY A 167 -3.91 -30.41 20.24
N ARG A 168 -3.47 -29.38 19.51
CA ARG A 168 -2.29 -29.46 18.67
C ARG A 168 -1.02 -29.68 19.51
N HIS A 169 0.03 -30.23 18.90
CA HIS A 169 1.28 -30.61 19.58
C HIS A 169 1.14 -31.64 20.72
N ASN A 170 -0.02 -32.30 20.84
CA ASN A 170 -0.29 -33.32 21.86
C ASN A 170 -0.28 -32.75 23.29
N GLU A 171 -0.59 -31.47 23.44
CA GLU A 171 -0.72 -30.77 24.71
C GLU A 171 -2.12 -30.98 25.32
N SER A 172 -2.18 -31.16 26.64
CA SER A 172 -3.44 -31.28 27.38
C SER A 172 -3.95 -29.91 27.81
N HIS A 173 -5.23 -29.63 27.58
CA HIS A 173 -5.87 -28.38 27.94
C HIS A 173 -7.04 -28.62 28.90
N GLU A 174 -6.98 -27.94 30.05
CA GLU A 174 -7.92 -28.13 31.17
C GLU A 174 -9.00 -27.03 31.25
N TYR A 175 -9.03 -26.14 30.27
CA TYR A 175 -10.11 -25.16 30.11
C TYR A 175 -11.17 -25.72 29.16
N TRP A 176 -12.43 -25.41 29.41
CA TRP A 176 -13.55 -25.90 28.60
C TRP A 176 -14.15 -24.81 27.71
N GLY A 177 -15.04 -25.19 26.79
CA GLY A 177 -15.66 -24.27 25.83
C GLY A 177 -16.19 -22.98 26.47
N GLY A 178 -15.91 -21.84 25.84
CA GLY A 178 -16.30 -20.51 26.34
C GLY A 178 -15.43 -19.92 27.45
N SER A 179 -14.34 -20.58 27.84
CA SER A 179 -13.30 -20.04 28.73
C SER A 179 -11.99 -19.77 27.97
N PHE A 180 -10.97 -19.28 28.67
CA PHE A 180 -9.66 -18.94 28.11
C PHE A 180 -8.56 -19.92 28.60
N PRO A 181 -7.43 -20.02 27.87
CA PRO A 181 -6.26 -20.81 28.27
C PRO A 181 -5.87 -20.63 29.73
N GLU A 182 -5.39 -21.71 30.37
CA GLU A 182 -4.90 -21.73 31.76
C GLU A 182 -5.93 -21.35 32.85
N SER A 183 -7.18 -21.07 32.47
CA SER A 183 -8.21 -20.70 33.44
C SER A 183 -8.64 -21.86 34.34
N GLY A 184 -8.53 -23.10 33.87
CA GLY A 184 -9.04 -24.30 34.55
C GLY A 184 -10.55 -24.21 34.86
N LYS A 185 -11.32 -23.53 34.00
CA LYS A 185 -12.74 -23.19 34.22
C LYS A 185 -13.59 -23.50 33.00
N CYS A 186 -14.91 -23.47 33.17
CA CYS A 186 -15.89 -23.54 32.09
C CYS A 186 -16.46 -22.16 31.75
N GLY A 187 -17.05 -22.04 30.54
CA GLY A 187 -17.69 -20.79 30.10
C GLY A 187 -18.79 -20.28 31.02
N CYS A 188 -19.50 -21.15 31.75
CA CYS A 188 -20.53 -20.71 32.70
C CYS A 188 -19.95 -19.84 33.83
N THR A 189 -18.71 -20.10 34.25
CA THR A 189 -18.05 -19.31 35.31
C THR A 189 -17.68 -17.93 34.79
N ILE A 190 -17.14 -17.88 33.57
CA ILE A 190 -16.75 -16.62 32.93
C ILE A 190 -17.98 -15.73 32.73
N ASN A 191 -19.10 -16.31 32.31
CA ASN A 191 -20.35 -15.60 32.07
C ASN A 191 -21.22 -15.42 33.32
N LYS A 192 -20.81 -15.97 34.48
CA LYS A 192 -21.60 -16.01 35.73
C LYS A 192 -23.00 -16.63 35.55
N THR A 193 -23.07 -17.69 34.75
CA THR A 193 -24.30 -18.43 34.42
C THR A 193 -24.30 -19.87 34.92
N CYS A 194 -23.33 -20.29 35.75
CA CYS A 194 -23.37 -21.63 36.34
C CYS A 194 -24.61 -21.78 37.24
N THR A 195 -25.25 -22.95 37.17
CA THR A 195 -26.50 -23.21 37.92
C THR A 195 -26.26 -23.20 39.42
N ASP A 196 -25.15 -23.77 39.85
CA ASP A 196 -24.67 -23.70 41.23
C ASP A 196 -23.38 -22.84 41.26
N PRO A 197 -23.40 -21.66 41.90
CA PRO A 197 -22.26 -20.74 41.89
C PRO A 197 -21.05 -21.24 42.70
N LYS A 198 -21.18 -22.35 43.44
CA LYS A 198 -20.05 -22.97 44.15
C LYS A 198 -19.09 -23.70 43.21
N PHE A 199 -19.56 -24.10 42.03
CA PHE A 199 -18.79 -24.91 41.08
C PHE A 199 -18.35 -24.08 39.87
N TRP A 200 -17.18 -24.40 39.29
CA TRP A 200 -16.67 -23.68 38.12
C TRP A 200 -17.23 -24.19 36.79
N CYS A 201 -17.90 -25.33 36.83
CA CYS A 201 -18.55 -26.00 35.72
C CYS A 201 -19.87 -26.59 36.25
N ASN A 202 -20.92 -26.63 35.42
CA ASN A 202 -22.19 -27.21 35.83
C ASN A 202 -22.05 -28.71 36.18
N CYS A 203 -21.20 -29.43 35.45
CA CYS A 203 -20.97 -30.86 35.64
C CYS A 203 -20.16 -31.21 36.90
N ASP A 204 -19.44 -30.25 37.47
CA ASP A 204 -18.66 -30.49 38.69
C ASP A 204 -19.55 -30.67 39.93
N ALA A 205 -20.82 -30.25 39.85
CA ALA A 205 -21.79 -30.39 40.94
C ALA A 205 -22.20 -31.85 41.22
N ASP A 206 -21.90 -32.78 40.30
CA ASP A 206 -22.09 -34.23 40.47
C ASP A 206 -23.54 -34.65 40.81
N TYR A 207 -24.52 -33.88 40.34
CA TYR A 207 -25.94 -34.12 40.61
C TYR A 207 -26.51 -35.29 39.79
N ARG A 208 -27.58 -35.91 40.32
CA ARG A 208 -28.38 -36.95 39.63
C ARG A 208 -29.40 -36.32 38.66
N GLN A 209 -28.96 -35.34 37.92
CA GLN A 209 -29.72 -34.60 36.91
C GLN A 209 -28.77 -34.26 35.77
N TRP A 210 -29.31 -34.15 34.55
CA TRP A 210 -28.53 -33.77 33.39
C TRP A 210 -28.13 -32.30 33.45
N TYR A 211 -26.83 -32.07 33.36
CA TYR A 211 -26.22 -30.75 33.16
C TYR A 211 -25.29 -30.79 31.96
N SER A 212 -24.92 -29.63 31.44
CA SER A 212 -23.99 -29.51 30.31
C SER A 212 -23.09 -28.30 30.47
N ASP A 213 -21.82 -28.48 30.11
CA ASP A 213 -20.85 -27.44 29.90
C ASP A 213 -20.42 -27.46 28.43
N LYS A 214 -20.63 -26.33 27.75
CA LYS A 214 -20.45 -26.23 26.30
C LYS A 214 -19.99 -24.85 25.87
N GLY A 215 -19.30 -24.78 24.74
CA GLY A 215 -18.88 -23.52 24.15
C GLY A 215 -17.84 -23.69 23.05
N TYR A 216 -17.37 -22.57 22.52
CA TYR A 216 -16.29 -22.55 21.53
C TYR A 216 -14.92 -22.59 22.22
N LEU A 217 -14.05 -23.42 21.67
CA LEU A 217 -12.61 -23.30 21.75
C LEU A 217 -12.18 -22.39 20.61
N SER A 218 -11.59 -21.23 20.90
CA SER A 218 -11.23 -20.21 19.90
C SER A 218 -9.75 -19.83 19.89
N PHE A 219 -8.95 -20.47 20.75
CA PHE A 219 -7.51 -20.28 20.75
C PHE A 219 -6.90 -21.14 19.65
N ARG A 220 -6.69 -20.53 18.48
CA ARG A 220 -6.11 -21.16 17.28
C ARG A 220 -4.87 -21.97 17.62
N ASP A 221 -4.03 -21.44 18.51
CA ASP A 221 -2.75 -22.06 18.83
C ASP A 221 -2.85 -23.35 19.68
N HIS A 222 -4.06 -23.77 20.06
CA HIS A 222 -4.34 -25.08 20.65
C HIS A 222 -5.18 -25.98 19.73
N LEU A 223 -5.80 -25.43 18.69
CA LEU A 223 -6.63 -26.17 17.74
C LEU A 223 -5.78 -26.77 16.62
N PRO A 224 -6.21 -27.87 15.97
CA PRO A 224 -7.46 -28.61 16.17
C PRO A 224 -7.54 -29.50 17.42
N VAL A 225 -8.75 -29.85 17.87
CA VAL A 225 -8.95 -30.89 18.90
C VAL A 225 -8.56 -32.25 18.32
N ARG A 226 -7.62 -32.94 18.97
CA ARG A 226 -7.12 -34.26 18.56
C ARG A 226 -7.77 -35.39 19.35
N ARG A 227 -7.95 -35.21 20.67
CA ARG A 227 -8.56 -36.22 21.55
C ARG A 227 -9.38 -35.58 22.66
N ILE A 228 -10.39 -36.29 23.12
CA ILE A 228 -11.09 -36.02 24.38
C ILE A 228 -10.77 -37.15 25.36
N VAL A 229 -10.47 -36.81 26.60
CA VAL A 229 -10.18 -37.76 27.68
C VAL A 229 -11.26 -37.62 28.75
N ILE A 230 -11.94 -38.70 29.12
CA ILE A 230 -13.04 -38.70 30.11
C ILE A 230 -12.78 -39.78 31.17
N GLY A 231 -12.73 -39.38 32.44
CA GLY A 231 -12.28 -40.24 33.54
C GLY A 231 -13.25 -40.46 34.70
N ASP A 232 -14.47 -39.93 34.70
CA ASP A 232 -15.38 -40.03 35.86
C ASP A 232 -16.76 -40.61 35.52
N THR A 233 -16.79 -41.81 34.93
CA THR A 233 -18.05 -42.50 34.56
C THR A 233 -18.19 -43.93 35.09
N ASN A 234 -17.27 -44.38 35.95
CA ASN A 234 -17.30 -45.74 36.53
C ASN A 234 -18.18 -45.87 37.79
N ARG A 235 -18.78 -44.77 38.26
CA ARG A 235 -19.63 -44.78 39.46
C ARG A 235 -21.04 -45.28 39.11
N THR A 236 -21.73 -45.89 40.06
CA THR A 236 -23.10 -46.40 39.84
C THR A 236 -24.05 -45.29 39.38
N GLY A 237 -24.65 -45.47 38.21
CA GLY A 237 -25.54 -44.48 37.57
C GLY A 237 -24.84 -43.23 37.06
N SER A 238 -23.51 -43.26 36.89
CA SER A 238 -22.72 -42.17 36.29
C SER A 238 -22.64 -42.34 34.78
N GLU A 239 -22.90 -41.26 34.05
CA GLU A 239 -22.92 -41.25 32.60
C GLU A 239 -22.46 -39.88 32.08
N ALA A 240 -21.70 -39.88 30.98
CA ALA A 240 -21.31 -38.68 30.27
C ALA A 240 -21.56 -38.83 28.77
N HIS A 241 -21.93 -37.72 28.13
CA HIS A 241 -22.17 -37.57 26.71
C HIS A 241 -21.28 -36.43 26.23
N PHE A 242 -20.49 -36.64 25.19
CA PHE A 242 -19.66 -35.57 24.64
C PHE A 242 -19.79 -35.47 23.12
N SER A 243 -19.64 -34.28 22.59
CA SER A 243 -19.51 -34.04 21.15
C SER A 243 -18.52 -32.91 20.89
N VAL A 244 -17.89 -32.97 19.72
CA VAL A 244 -16.98 -31.95 19.22
C VAL A 244 -17.53 -31.49 17.87
N GLY A 245 -17.76 -30.20 17.69
CA GLY A 245 -18.21 -29.65 16.42
C GLY A 245 -17.07 -29.59 15.40
N PRO A 246 -17.38 -29.30 14.12
CA PRO A 246 -16.37 -29.19 13.09
C PRO A 246 -15.35 -28.08 13.39
N LEU A 247 -14.13 -28.24 12.90
CA LEU A 247 -13.14 -27.17 12.93
C LEU A 247 -13.54 -26.13 11.89
N ARG A 248 -13.61 -24.87 12.30
CA ARG A 248 -14.03 -23.75 11.46
C ARG A 248 -12.96 -22.67 11.50
N CYS A 249 -12.26 -22.47 10.40
CA CYS A 249 -11.23 -21.45 10.26
C CYS A 249 -11.64 -20.39 9.23
N TYR A 250 -11.13 -19.16 9.36
CA TYR A 250 -11.29 -18.13 8.34
C TYR A 250 -10.08 -17.21 8.26
N GLY A 251 -9.98 -16.52 7.12
CA GLY A 251 -8.91 -15.58 6.83
C GLY A 251 -7.56 -16.27 6.65
N ASP A 252 -6.58 -15.53 6.18
CA ASP A 252 -5.21 -16.01 6.01
C ASP A 252 -4.26 -14.96 6.60
N ARG A 253 -3.41 -15.39 7.53
CA ARG A 253 -2.46 -14.52 8.22
C ARG A 253 -1.35 -14.02 7.28
N SER A 254 -1.07 -14.76 6.21
CA SER A 254 0.04 -14.50 5.30
C SER A 254 -0.33 -13.65 4.08
N ILE A 255 -1.62 -13.56 3.71
CA ILE A 255 -2.07 -12.76 2.56
C ILE A 255 -1.79 -11.27 2.76
N TRP A 256 -1.92 -10.77 3.99
CA TRP A 256 -1.79 -9.35 4.31
C TRP A 256 -0.48 -8.98 5.02
N ASN A 257 0.44 -9.93 5.17
CA ASN A 257 1.72 -9.73 5.84
C ASN A 257 2.57 -8.69 5.12
N THR A 258 2.38 -7.41 5.48
CA THR A 258 2.80 -6.25 4.69
C THR A 258 3.72 -5.36 5.48
N ILE A 259 4.88 -5.08 4.91
CA ILE A 259 5.87 -4.16 5.47
C ILE A 259 6.27 -3.11 4.45
N ALA A 260 6.77 -1.98 4.93
CA ALA A 260 7.48 -1.01 4.11
C ALA A 260 8.93 -0.88 4.58
N ILE A 261 9.85 -0.96 3.63
CA ILE A 261 11.28 -0.74 3.81
C ILE A 261 11.59 0.68 3.32
N THR A 262 11.91 1.53 4.28
CA THR A 262 12.04 2.99 4.11
C THR A 262 13.49 3.46 4.21
N LYS A 263 14.38 2.67 4.80
CA LYS A 263 15.83 2.92 4.83
C LYS A 263 16.58 1.77 4.13
N PRO A 264 17.80 2.02 3.60
CA PRO A 264 18.73 0.99 3.16
C PRO A 264 18.99 -0.06 4.25
N THR A 265 18.23 -1.16 4.25
CA THR A 265 18.35 -2.22 5.26
C THR A 265 17.91 -3.56 4.67
N TYR A 266 18.13 -4.63 5.43
CA TYR A 266 17.68 -5.97 5.09
C TYR A 266 17.13 -6.70 6.33
N LEU A 267 16.22 -7.62 6.08
CA LEU A 267 15.64 -8.51 7.07
C LEU A 267 16.31 -9.88 6.96
N THR A 268 16.64 -10.47 8.09
CA THR A 268 17.25 -11.81 8.16
C THR A 268 16.24 -12.86 8.59
N PHE A 269 16.11 -13.91 7.79
CA PHE A 269 15.27 -15.08 8.07
C PHE A 269 16.10 -16.36 8.08
N PRO A 270 15.57 -17.47 8.65
CA PRO A 270 16.23 -18.76 8.58
C PRO A 270 16.61 -19.14 7.14
N THR A 271 17.73 -19.84 6.99
CA THR A 271 18.23 -20.30 5.68
C THR A 271 17.18 -21.14 4.96
N PHE A 272 16.92 -20.78 3.71
CA PHE A 272 16.01 -21.50 2.83
C PHE A 272 16.63 -22.82 2.38
N LYS A 273 15.86 -23.91 2.40
CA LYS A 273 16.33 -25.27 2.06
C LYS A 273 15.36 -25.94 1.08
N PRO A 274 15.36 -25.54 -0.21
CA PRO A 274 14.37 -26.00 -1.19
C PRO A 274 14.58 -27.43 -1.71
N GLY A 275 15.77 -28.00 -1.57
CA GLY A 275 16.09 -29.26 -2.25
C GLY A 275 16.31 -29.04 -3.75
N PRO A 276 15.68 -29.83 -4.66
CA PRO A 276 15.90 -29.74 -6.11
C PRO A 276 15.00 -28.71 -6.82
N SER A 277 13.92 -28.25 -6.17
CA SER A 277 12.95 -27.32 -6.74
C SER A 277 12.59 -26.21 -5.76
N ALA A 278 12.44 -25.00 -6.26
CA ALA A 278 12.01 -23.86 -5.48
C ALA A 278 10.99 -23.01 -6.23
N ASP A 279 9.95 -22.56 -5.52
CA ASP A 279 9.08 -21.47 -5.92
C ASP A 279 9.09 -20.34 -4.89
N ILE A 280 9.13 -19.10 -5.38
CA ILE A 280 9.18 -17.89 -4.57
C ILE A 280 8.12 -16.93 -5.10
N THR A 281 7.19 -16.55 -4.23
CA THR A 281 6.10 -15.63 -4.58
C THR A 281 6.04 -14.47 -3.60
N PHE A 282 5.80 -13.27 -4.12
CA PHE A 282 5.58 -12.07 -3.30
C PHE A 282 4.90 -10.99 -4.14
N HIS A 283 4.41 -9.96 -3.46
CA HIS A 283 4.06 -8.71 -4.13
C HIS A 283 4.98 -7.59 -3.69
N PHE A 284 5.26 -6.67 -4.60
CA PHE A 284 5.99 -5.45 -4.31
C PHE A 284 5.24 -4.21 -4.81
N ARG A 285 5.58 -3.08 -4.21
CA ARG A 285 5.14 -1.75 -4.61
C ARG A 285 6.34 -0.83 -4.44
N THR A 286 6.74 -0.11 -5.50
CA THR A 286 7.89 0.82 -5.41
C THR A 286 7.76 2.02 -6.36
N TYR A 287 8.59 3.04 -6.11
CA TYR A 287 8.88 4.20 -6.95
C TYR A 287 10.34 4.15 -7.43
N ARG A 288 11.16 3.28 -6.85
CA ARG A 288 12.56 3.12 -7.22
C ARG A 288 12.70 2.39 -8.54
N THR A 289 13.70 2.79 -9.31
CA THR A 289 14.02 2.19 -10.60
C THR A 289 14.78 0.87 -10.46
N TYR A 290 15.30 0.56 -9.28
CA TYR A 290 16.03 -0.67 -8.98
C TYR A 290 15.88 -1.05 -7.51
N GLY A 291 16.19 -2.31 -7.18
CA GLY A 291 16.30 -2.78 -5.80
C GLY A 291 16.29 -4.31 -5.70
N VAL A 292 17.10 -4.86 -4.79
CA VAL A 292 17.12 -6.31 -4.53
C VAL A 292 16.01 -6.70 -3.57
N PHE A 293 15.11 -7.57 -4.01
CA PHE A 293 14.00 -8.05 -3.19
C PHE A 293 14.45 -9.07 -2.16
N LEU A 294 15.25 -10.05 -2.58
CA LEU A 294 15.78 -11.10 -1.70
C LEU A 294 17.02 -11.76 -2.28
N GLU A 295 17.80 -12.35 -1.37
CA GLU A 295 18.92 -13.22 -1.67
C GLU A 295 19.06 -14.32 -0.61
N ASN A 296 19.31 -15.55 -1.07
CA ASN A 296 19.93 -16.57 -0.22
C ASN A 296 21.17 -17.11 -0.91
N SER A 297 22.28 -17.16 -0.19
CA SER A 297 23.56 -17.60 -0.72
C SER A 297 24.29 -18.56 0.22
N ASP A 298 25.38 -19.16 -0.26
CA ASP A 298 26.40 -19.78 0.59
C ASP A 298 27.55 -18.81 0.93
N ASP A 299 28.43 -19.23 1.83
CA ASP A 299 29.55 -18.42 2.36
C ASP A 299 30.53 -17.95 1.28
N HIS A 300 30.51 -18.58 0.10
CA HIS A 300 31.46 -18.35 -0.98
C HIS A 300 30.78 -17.90 -2.28
N LEU A 301 29.48 -17.59 -2.25
CA LEU A 301 28.64 -17.31 -3.41
C LEU A 301 28.75 -18.37 -4.53
N ARG A 302 29.06 -19.64 -4.18
CA ARG A 302 29.12 -20.74 -5.16
C ARG A 302 27.72 -21.24 -5.50
N ASN A 303 26.80 -21.14 -4.55
CA ASN A 303 25.38 -21.30 -4.75
C ASN A 303 24.63 -20.08 -4.23
N PHE A 304 23.79 -19.48 -5.07
CA PHE A 304 22.90 -18.40 -4.64
C PHE A 304 21.68 -18.29 -5.54
N ILE A 305 20.63 -17.68 -4.99
CA ILE A 305 19.46 -17.21 -5.71
C ILE A 305 19.17 -15.77 -5.30
N ARG A 306 18.82 -14.92 -6.28
CA ARG A 306 18.55 -13.50 -6.07
C ARG A 306 17.47 -13.01 -7.02
N ILE A 307 16.51 -12.25 -6.51
CA ILE A 307 15.48 -11.59 -7.32
C ILE A 307 15.61 -10.09 -7.11
N GLU A 308 15.71 -9.33 -8.20
CA GLU A 308 15.86 -7.87 -8.13
C GLU A 308 15.08 -7.16 -9.25
N LEU A 309 14.65 -5.93 -8.95
CA LEU A 309 14.24 -4.96 -9.94
C LEU A 309 15.51 -4.33 -10.51
N ASN A 310 15.78 -4.55 -11.80
CA ASN A 310 16.99 -4.05 -12.45
C ASN A 310 16.77 -2.69 -13.13
N SER A 311 15.56 -2.46 -13.65
CA SER A 311 15.12 -1.17 -14.19
C SER A 311 13.64 -0.95 -13.89
N THR A 312 13.10 0.21 -14.27
CA THR A 312 11.66 0.50 -14.14
C THR A 312 10.77 -0.52 -14.83
N THR A 313 11.25 -1.28 -15.81
CA THR A 313 10.46 -2.23 -16.61
C THR A 313 10.99 -3.66 -16.57
N SER A 314 11.97 -3.96 -15.72
CA SER A 314 12.70 -5.24 -15.80
C SER A 314 12.92 -5.86 -14.42
N VAL A 315 12.37 -7.05 -14.22
CA VAL A 315 12.67 -7.91 -13.07
C VAL A 315 13.61 -9.02 -13.53
N ILE A 316 14.64 -9.31 -12.75
CA ILE A 316 15.61 -10.35 -13.05
C ILE A 316 15.71 -11.33 -11.89
N PHE A 317 15.74 -12.61 -12.23
CA PHE A 317 16.02 -13.72 -11.34
C PHE A 317 17.41 -14.27 -11.68
N VAL A 318 18.38 -14.05 -10.80
CA VAL A 318 19.79 -14.45 -10.97
C VAL A 318 20.09 -15.61 -10.03
N PHE A 319 20.79 -16.61 -10.52
CA PHE A 319 21.12 -17.79 -9.73
C PHE A 319 22.42 -18.45 -10.17
N MET A 320 23.05 -19.15 -9.24
CA MET A 320 24.15 -20.07 -9.48
C MET A 320 23.83 -21.34 -8.69
N VAL A 321 23.59 -22.45 -9.39
CA VAL A 321 23.11 -23.70 -8.77
C VAL A 321 23.76 -24.95 -9.39
N GLY A 322 25.01 -24.82 -9.87
CA GLY A 322 25.78 -25.93 -10.46
C GLY A 322 26.54 -25.51 -11.72
N ASP A 323 25.86 -24.89 -12.69
CA ASP A 323 26.39 -24.63 -14.03
C ASP A 323 26.76 -23.16 -14.29
N GLY A 324 27.37 -22.53 -13.28
CA GLY A 324 27.76 -21.13 -13.30
C GLY A 324 26.57 -20.16 -13.12
N ILE A 325 26.86 -18.86 -13.22
CA ILE A 325 25.86 -17.80 -13.02
C ILE A 325 24.97 -17.70 -14.25
N ARG A 326 23.66 -17.83 -14.03
CA ARG A 326 22.60 -17.68 -15.05
C ARG A 326 21.54 -16.71 -14.55
N ASN A 327 20.70 -16.25 -15.48
CA ASN A 327 19.57 -15.41 -15.13
C ASN A 327 18.37 -15.63 -16.04
N VAL A 328 17.21 -15.23 -15.53
CA VAL A 328 15.96 -15.09 -16.28
C VAL A 328 15.53 -13.63 -16.11
N THR A 329 15.43 -12.90 -17.21
CA THR A 329 14.97 -11.50 -17.20
C THR A 329 13.60 -11.42 -17.85
N LEU A 330 12.66 -10.76 -17.17
CA LEU A 330 11.34 -10.44 -17.72
C LEU A 330 11.23 -8.94 -17.91
N HIS A 331 10.90 -8.52 -19.15
CA HIS A 331 10.65 -7.14 -19.51
C HIS A 331 9.15 -6.87 -19.64
N THR A 332 8.68 -5.82 -18.99
CA THR A 332 7.28 -5.36 -19.06
C THR A 332 7.15 -4.15 -19.98
N PRO A 333 6.03 -3.99 -20.69
CA PRO A 333 5.77 -2.82 -21.53
C PRO A 333 5.45 -1.56 -20.72
N ARG A 334 5.05 -1.72 -19.45
CA ARG A 334 4.76 -0.64 -18.51
C ARG A 334 5.77 -0.63 -17.37
N ALA A 335 6.01 0.55 -16.83
CA ALA A 335 6.86 0.72 -15.66
C ALA A 335 6.22 0.05 -14.44
N LEU A 336 7.03 -0.66 -13.66
CA LEU A 336 6.71 -1.38 -12.43
C LEU A 336 7.00 -0.56 -11.17
N ASN A 337 7.51 0.67 -11.35
CA ASN A 337 7.72 1.64 -10.28
C ASN A 337 6.61 2.72 -10.28
N ASP A 338 5.40 2.31 -10.65
CA ASP A 338 4.20 3.14 -10.75
C ASP A 338 3.45 3.31 -9.42
N ASN A 339 4.01 2.76 -8.33
CA ASN A 339 3.39 2.70 -7.02
C ASN A 339 2.05 1.95 -7.02
N GLU A 340 1.91 0.92 -7.85
CA GLU A 340 0.88 -0.10 -7.72
C GLU A 340 1.45 -1.44 -7.27
N TRP A 341 0.58 -2.34 -6.81
CA TRP A 341 1.00 -3.66 -6.37
C TRP A 341 1.25 -4.57 -7.56
N HIS A 342 2.48 -5.06 -7.69
CA HIS A 342 2.88 -6.06 -8.67
C HIS A 342 3.12 -7.41 -8.01
N TYR A 343 2.71 -8.49 -8.66
CA TYR A 343 2.92 -9.87 -8.22
C TYR A 343 4.13 -10.47 -8.95
N VAL A 344 5.04 -11.11 -8.21
CA VAL A 344 6.22 -11.80 -8.75
C VAL A 344 6.17 -13.27 -8.34
N GLU A 345 6.45 -14.13 -9.32
CA GLU A 345 6.57 -15.57 -9.14
C GLU A 345 7.84 -16.06 -9.86
N ALA A 346 8.81 -16.55 -9.08
CA ALA A 346 10.04 -17.15 -9.57
C ALA A 346 10.04 -18.64 -9.25
N GLU A 347 10.31 -19.48 -10.24
CA GLU A 347 10.36 -20.93 -10.11
C GLU A 347 11.72 -21.42 -10.65
N ILE A 348 12.36 -22.36 -9.97
CA ILE A 348 13.56 -23.04 -10.46
C ILE A 348 13.48 -24.52 -10.10
N ASN A 349 13.76 -25.38 -11.07
CA ASN A 349 13.81 -26.83 -10.90
C ASN A 349 14.82 -27.40 -11.89
N VAL A 350 15.10 -28.70 -11.80
CA VAL A 350 16.13 -29.38 -12.62
C VAL A 350 15.94 -29.23 -14.15
N LYS A 351 14.76 -28.82 -14.63
CA LYS A 351 14.48 -28.62 -16.06
C LYS A 351 14.53 -27.17 -16.51
N MET A 352 14.16 -26.22 -15.66
CA MET A 352 14.07 -24.81 -16.05
C MET A 352 14.08 -23.85 -14.85
N ALA A 353 14.41 -22.60 -15.14
CA ALA A 353 14.06 -21.45 -14.33
C ALA A 353 13.01 -20.60 -15.05
N ARG A 354 11.99 -20.13 -14.32
CA ARG A 354 10.89 -19.30 -14.82
C ARG A 354 10.71 -18.08 -13.94
N LEU A 355 10.44 -16.95 -14.57
CA LEU A 355 10.05 -15.71 -13.90
C LEU A 355 8.75 -15.19 -14.51
N LYS A 356 7.78 -14.85 -13.67
CA LYS A 356 6.50 -14.26 -14.06
C LYS A 356 6.25 -13.02 -13.23
N VAL A 357 5.77 -11.96 -13.88
CA VAL A 357 5.35 -10.72 -13.24
C VAL A 357 3.94 -10.41 -13.69
N ASP A 358 3.03 -10.19 -12.75
CA ASP A 358 1.61 -9.93 -12.96
C ASP A 358 0.95 -10.95 -13.92
N PHE A 359 0.31 -10.44 -14.97
CA PHE A 359 -0.35 -11.21 -16.03
C PHE A 359 0.51 -11.32 -17.30
N TYR A 360 1.77 -10.86 -17.26
CA TYR A 360 2.65 -10.91 -18.41
C TYR A 360 3.11 -12.35 -18.71
N PRO A 361 3.39 -12.68 -19.99
CA PRO A 361 3.95 -13.97 -20.36
C PRO A 361 5.24 -14.27 -19.56
N PRO A 362 5.40 -15.49 -19.02
CA PRO A 362 6.58 -15.81 -18.23
C PRO A 362 7.84 -15.88 -19.10
N ALA A 363 8.95 -15.39 -18.56
CA ALA A 363 10.27 -15.62 -19.10
C ALA A 363 10.79 -16.99 -18.61
N ILE A 364 11.39 -17.78 -19.50
CA ILE A 364 11.81 -19.15 -19.20
C ILE A 364 13.25 -19.37 -19.70
N HIS A 365 14.10 -19.89 -18.83
CA HIS A 365 15.40 -20.43 -19.18
C HIS A 365 15.38 -21.95 -18.97
N LYS A 366 15.47 -22.71 -20.06
CA LYS A 366 15.51 -24.18 -19.99
C LYS A 366 16.94 -24.65 -19.74
N PHE A 367 17.08 -25.59 -18.83
CA PHE A 367 18.35 -26.25 -18.57
C PHE A 367 18.58 -27.39 -19.57
N PRO A 368 19.83 -27.65 -19.97
CA PRO A 368 20.15 -28.86 -20.71
C PRO A 368 19.85 -30.09 -19.83
N GLY A 369 19.57 -31.23 -20.46
CA GLY A 369 19.15 -32.46 -19.77
C GLY A 369 19.99 -32.76 -18.53
N GLN A 370 21.34 -32.71 -18.63
CA GLN A 370 22.31 -33.15 -17.61
C GLN A 370 22.50 -32.21 -16.38
N THR A 371 21.66 -31.20 -16.21
CA THR A 371 21.88 -30.17 -15.18
C THR A 371 21.57 -30.70 -13.78
N HIS A 372 22.59 -30.80 -12.95
CA HIS A 372 22.43 -31.13 -11.53
C HIS A 372 22.25 -29.85 -10.72
N ILE A 373 21.02 -29.57 -10.31
CA ILE A 373 20.72 -28.41 -9.48
C ILE A 373 21.05 -28.69 -8.03
N THR A 374 21.96 -27.89 -7.47
CA THR A 374 22.28 -27.93 -6.04
C THR A 374 21.96 -26.58 -5.41
N MET A 375 20.82 -26.48 -4.75
CA MET A 375 20.42 -25.29 -3.98
C MET A 375 20.72 -25.49 -2.49
N GLN A 376 22.01 -25.59 -2.15
CA GLN A 376 22.48 -25.69 -0.77
C GLN A 376 23.02 -24.32 -0.34
N PHE A 377 22.27 -23.64 0.52
CA PHE A 377 22.65 -22.35 1.08
C PHE A 377 23.10 -22.51 2.54
N THR A 378 24.07 -21.71 2.95
CA THR A 378 24.59 -21.68 4.34
C THR A 378 24.28 -20.38 5.06
N GLN A 379 24.08 -19.28 4.31
CA GLN A 379 23.76 -17.98 4.87
C GLN A 379 22.25 -17.86 5.19
N PRO A 380 21.87 -16.95 6.12
CA PRO A 380 20.48 -16.56 6.32
C PRO A 380 19.86 -16.01 5.03
N LEU A 381 18.54 -16.15 4.87
CA LEU A 381 17.82 -15.47 3.80
C LEU A 381 17.77 -13.97 4.11
N LEU A 382 18.22 -13.16 3.16
CA LEU A 382 18.14 -11.70 3.20
C LEU A 382 16.95 -11.24 2.38
N VAL A 383 16.13 -10.35 2.95
CA VAL A 383 14.99 -9.72 2.26
C VAL A 383 15.14 -8.20 2.34
N GLY A 384 15.01 -7.52 1.21
CA GLY A 384 15.20 -6.07 1.08
C GLY A 384 16.60 -5.63 0.66
N ALA A 385 17.59 -6.53 0.67
CA ALA A 385 18.90 -6.31 0.05
C ALA A 385 19.58 -7.66 -0.25
N ALA A 386 20.70 -7.61 -0.95
CA ALA A 386 21.65 -8.73 -1.06
C ALA A 386 23.00 -8.38 -0.43
N ASN A 387 23.72 -9.40 0.03
CA ASN A 387 25.05 -9.23 0.58
C ASN A 387 25.98 -8.70 -0.53
N HIS A 388 26.83 -7.73 -0.19
CA HIS A 388 27.73 -7.06 -1.13
C HIS A 388 27.05 -6.26 -2.27
N THR A 389 25.74 -5.98 -2.19
CA THR A 389 25.06 -5.10 -3.15
C THR A 389 24.73 -3.73 -2.55
N LEU A 390 25.03 -2.66 -3.29
CA LEU A 390 24.67 -1.28 -2.93
C LEU A 390 23.26 -0.88 -3.43
N ARG A 391 22.40 -1.87 -3.75
CA ARG A 391 21.07 -1.67 -4.34
C ARG A 391 19.95 -2.24 -3.45
N PRO A 392 19.79 -1.76 -2.21
CA PRO A 392 18.69 -2.19 -1.34
C PRO A 392 17.34 -1.81 -1.96
N PHE A 393 16.35 -2.66 -1.75
CA PHE A 393 14.97 -2.36 -2.10
C PHE A 393 14.38 -1.35 -1.12
N LEU A 394 13.75 -0.31 -1.68
CA LEU A 394 12.94 0.65 -0.94
C LEU A 394 11.54 0.61 -1.54
N GLY A 395 10.54 0.36 -0.70
CA GLY A 395 9.20 0.03 -1.17
C GLY A 395 8.45 -0.81 -0.16
N CYS A 396 7.36 -1.40 -0.61
CA CYS A 396 6.60 -2.34 0.19
C CYS A 396 6.74 -3.75 -0.33
N LEU A 397 6.77 -4.70 0.59
CA LEU A 397 6.71 -6.13 0.33
C LEU A 397 5.51 -6.69 1.07
N ARG A 398 4.78 -7.59 0.42
CA ARG A 398 3.73 -8.37 1.09
C ARG A 398 3.64 -9.79 0.57
N GLY A 399 3.15 -10.67 1.44
CA GLY A 399 2.81 -12.04 1.08
C GLY A 399 3.97 -12.84 0.51
N LEU A 400 5.18 -12.66 1.06
CA LEU A 400 6.35 -13.44 0.68
C LEU A 400 6.16 -14.91 1.10
N ARG A 401 6.27 -15.83 0.15
CA ARG A 401 6.26 -17.28 0.37
C ARG A 401 7.46 -17.93 -0.32
N LEU A 402 7.97 -18.98 0.31
CA LEU A 402 9.05 -19.83 -0.18
C LEU A 402 8.58 -21.28 -0.13
N ASN A 403 8.48 -21.96 -1.27
CA ASN A 403 7.91 -23.31 -1.36
C ASN A 403 6.54 -23.41 -0.67
N GLY A 404 5.64 -22.46 -0.97
CA GLY A 404 4.34 -22.32 -0.32
C GLY A 404 4.33 -21.79 1.13
N ALA A 405 5.43 -21.96 1.86
CA ALA A 405 5.54 -21.56 3.26
C ALA A 405 5.63 -20.03 3.40
N PRO A 406 4.73 -19.40 4.17
CA PRO A 406 4.74 -17.94 4.35
C PRO A 406 5.89 -17.48 5.25
N VAL A 407 6.55 -16.39 4.86
CA VAL A 407 7.61 -15.74 5.64
C VAL A 407 7.01 -14.62 6.48
N ASP A 408 7.20 -14.64 7.81
CA ASP A 408 6.63 -13.62 8.73
C ASP A 408 7.39 -12.28 8.68
N LEU A 409 7.15 -11.48 7.64
CA LEU A 409 7.72 -10.13 7.46
C LEU A 409 7.38 -9.18 8.63
N GLU A 410 6.12 -9.11 9.05
CA GLU A 410 5.67 -8.25 10.14
C GLU A 410 6.31 -8.59 11.49
N GLY A 411 6.66 -9.86 11.72
CA GLY A 411 7.44 -10.31 12.87
C GLY A 411 8.85 -9.72 12.95
N LYS A 412 9.36 -9.10 11.88
CA LYS A 412 10.69 -8.47 11.79
C LYS A 412 10.64 -6.94 11.69
N VAL A 413 9.51 -6.32 12.00
CA VAL A 413 9.34 -4.86 11.99
C VAL A 413 10.28 -4.21 13.01
N ASP A 414 11.00 -3.20 12.55
CA ASP A 414 11.88 -2.35 13.34
C ASP A 414 11.89 -0.94 12.73
N GLU A 415 11.02 -0.08 13.26
CA GLU A 415 10.81 1.26 12.73
C GLU A 415 12.08 2.13 12.82
N ARG A 416 12.95 1.90 13.82
CA ARG A 416 14.21 2.66 13.98
C ARG A 416 15.13 2.41 12.79
N ASN A 417 15.22 1.15 12.37
CA ASN A 417 15.97 0.70 11.21
C ASN A 417 15.21 0.86 9.88
N GLY A 418 14.06 1.52 9.88
CA GLY A 418 13.31 1.88 8.68
C GLY A 418 12.39 0.78 8.15
N VAL A 419 12.01 -0.20 8.96
CA VAL A 419 11.05 -1.25 8.59
C VAL A 419 9.77 -1.02 9.39
N ARG A 420 8.68 -0.64 8.72
CA ARG A 420 7.38 -0.36 9.38
C ARG A 420 6.30 -1.35 8.97
N ARG A 421 5.28 -1.52 9.82
CA ARG A 421 4.05 -2.22 9.46
C ARG A 421 3.26 -1.41 8.44
N ASN A 422 2.53 -2.12 7.59
CA ASN A 422 1.70 -1.55 6.53
C ASN A 422 2.50 -0.77 5.47
N CYS A 423 1.79 -0.47 4.40
CA CYS A 423 2.31 0.27 3.25
C CYS A 423 1.51 1.56 3.07
N THR A 424 1.66 2.50 4.00
CA THR A 424 1.16 3.89 3.84
C THR A 424 2.31 4.75 3.36
N GLY A 425 2.09 5.59 2.35
CA GLY A 425 3.11 6.51 1.91
C GLY A 425 3.29 7.70 2.86
N ALA A 426 4.41 8.41 2.71
CA ALA A 426 4.82 9.52 3.57
C ALA A 426 3.95 10.79 3.40
N CYS A 427 3.25 10.98 2.28
CA CYS A 427 2.40 12.16 2.08
C CYS A 427 1.22 12.24 3.05
N LEU A 428 0.63 11.09 3.43
CA LEU A 428 -0.51 11.03 4.35
C LEU A 428 -0.18 11.56 5.75
N ASN A 429 1.08 11.41 6.17
CA ASN A 429 1.58 11.80 7.49
C ASN A 429 2.88 12.62 7.36
N ALA A 430 2.93 13.53 6.38
CA ALA A 430 4.10 14.36 6.15
C ALA A 430 4.37 15.26 7.35
N SER A 431 5.60 15.28 7.87
CA SER A 431 6.02 16.17 8.97
C SER A 431 5.89 17.64 8.57
N ILE A 432 6.25 17.98 7.33
CA ILE A 432 6.13 19.34 6.76
C ILE A 432 5.35 19.26 5.43
N PRO A 433 4.05 19.55 5.40
CA PRO A 433 3.27 19.43 4.17
C PRO A 433 3.81 20.37 3.07
N CYS A 434 3.64 19.96 1.82
CA CYS A 434 3.88 20.83 0.67
C CYS A 434 3.02 22.08 0.78
N ARG A 435 3.65 23.26 0.75
CA ARG A 435 2.97 24.55 0.92
C ARG A 435 2.49 25.09 -0.42
N ASN A 436 1.67 26.13 -0.36
CA ASN A 436 1.30 26.97 -1.50
C ASN A 436 0.78 26.20 -2.73
N GLY A 437 -0.05 25.17 -2.49
CA GLY A 437 -0.64 24.34 -3.55
C GLY A 437 0.32 23.36 -4.22
N GLY A 438 1.54 23.17 -3.69
CA GLY A 438 2.49 22.19 -4.18
C GLY A 438 1.96 20.76 -4.07
N GLN A 439 2.16 19.96 -5.11
CA GLN A 439 1.69 18.57 -5.12
C GLN A 439 2.64 17.68 -4.32
N CYS A 440 2.14 17.02 -3.29
CA CYS A 440 2.92 16.02 -2.57
C CYS A 440 3.10 14.76 -3.44
N ILE A 441 4.35 14.46 -3.75
CA ILE A 441 4.76 13.23 -4.42
C ILE A 441 5.24 12.27 -3.35
N ASP A 442 4.52 11.17 -3.23
CA ASP A 442 4.78 10.18 -2.20
C ASP A 442 6.05 9.38 -2.49
N GLY A 443 6.77 9.02 -1.43
CA GLY A 443 7.90 8.11 -1.47
C GLY A 443 8.02 7.34 -0.15
N TYR A 444 8.71 6.20 -0.18
CA TYR A 444 8.74 5.30 0.98
C TYR A 444 9.63 5.81 2.12
N ALA A 445 10.78 6.39 1.77
CA ALA A 445 11.73 6.97 2.72
C ALA A 445 11.38 8.41 3.10
N SER A 446 10.85 9.15 2.14
CA SER A 446 10.56 10.58 2.20
C SER A 446 9.52 10.89 1.12
N TYR A 447 8.82 12.01 1.26
CA TYR A 447 8.03 12.61 0.19
C TYR A 447 8.81 13.78 -0.42
N SER A 448 8.39 14.24 -1.60
CA SER A 448 8.87 15.48 -2.21
C SER A 448 7.71 16.34 -2.65
N CYS A 449 7.91 17.64 -2.77
CA CYS A 449 6.89 18.56 -3.25
C CYS A 449 7.19 18.99 -4.68
N ASP A 450 6.24 18.77 -5.58
CA ASP A 450 6.27 19.34 -6.92
C ASP A 450 5.67 20.75 -6.88
N CYS A 451 6.54 21.73 -7.08
CA CYS A 451 6.19 23.15 -7.10
C CYS A 451 5.98 23.67 -8.52
N ASN A 452 6.11 22.86 -9.58
CA ASN A 452 6.13 23.37 -10.96
C ASN A 452 4.87 24.17 -11.33
N ASN A 453 3.71 23.76 -10.81
CA ASN A 453 2.42 24.43 -11.06
C ASN A 453 2.08 25.51 -10.02
N THR A 454 3.07 26.04 -9.29
CA THR A 454 2.89 27.09 -8.27
C THR A 454 3.82 28.28 -8.55
N ALA A 455 3.54 29.44 -7.95
CA ALA A 455 4.42 30.62 -8.02
C ALA A 455 5.63 30.57 -7.07
N PHE A 456 5.88 29.40 -6.45
CA PHE A 456 6.84 29.23 -5.35
C PHE A 456 7.90 28.17 -5.68
N ASP A 457 8.99 28.16 -4.94
CA ASP A 457 10.11 27.22 -5.06
C ASP A 457 10.50 26.62 -3.71
N GLY A 458 11.59 25.85 -3.68
CA GLY A 458 12.14 25.22 -2.50
C GLY A 458 11.54 23.85 -2.24
N TYR A 459 12.20 23.09 -1.35
CA TYR A 459 11.89 21.68 -1.12
C TYR A 459 10.44 21.41 -0.68
N TYR A 460 9.81 22.38 0.00
CA TYR A 460 8.41 22.33 0.43
C TYR A 460 7.51 23.37 -0.26
N CYS A 461 7.94 23.94 -1.40
CA CYS A 461 7.25 25.03 -2.11
C CYS A 461 7.00 26.27 -1.24
N HIS A 462 7.96 26.60 -0.37
CA HIS A 462 7.85 27.66 0.64
C HIS A 462 8.64 28.93 0.30
N LEU A 463 9.45 28.93 -0.76
CA LEU A 463 10.24 30.07 -1.18
C LEU A 463 9.44 30.89 -2.21
N ASP A 464 9.25 32.16 -1.92
CA ASP A 464 8.66 33.11 -2.86
C ASP A 464 9.58 33.36 -4.06
N ILE A 465 9.01 33.37 -5.26
CA ILE A 465 9.69 33.92 -6.44
C ILE A 465 9.20 35.37 -6.61
N GLY A 466 10.12 36.32 -6.47
CA GLY A 466 9.83 37.75 -6.54
C GLY A 466 10.75 38.52 -7.47
N ALA A 467 10.31 39.72 -7.83
CA ALA A 467 11.05 40.65 -8.68
C ALA A 467 10.98 42.07 -8.12
N PHE A 468 12.13 42.75 -8.14
CA PHE A 468 12.22 44.19 -7.97
C PHE A 468 12.10 44.89 -9.33
N PHE A 469 11.28 45.93 -9.40
CA PHE A 469 11.03 46.76 -10.57
C PHE A 469 11.56 48.17 -10.33
N GLU A 470 12.50 48.61 -11.18
CA GLU A 470 12.88 50.02 -11.25
C GLU A 470 11.85 50.87 -11.99
N VAL A 471 11.92 52.18 -11.80
CA VAL A 471 11.08 53.19 -12.45
C VAL A 471 10.93 52.91 -13.96
N GLY A 472 9.68 52.72 -14.40
CA GLY A 472 9.35 52.50 -15.82
C GLY A 472 9.59 51.09 -16.34
N SER A 473 10.11 50.18 -15.52
CA SER A 473 10.32 48.77 -15.89
C SER A 473 8.99 48.01 -15.95
N TRP A 474 8.95 46.97 -16.76
CA TRP A 474 7.78 46.11 -16.88
C TRP A 474 8.11 44.67 -17.29
N LEU A 475 7.19 43.78 -16.93
CA LEU A 475 7.17 42.39 -17.33
C LEU A 475 5.79 42.08 -17.90
N ARG A 476 5.77 41.40 -19.06
CA ARG A 476 4.56 40.92 -19.73
C ARG A 476 4.66 39.41 -19.88
N TYR A 477 3.65 38.71 -19.40
CA TYR A 477 3.45 37.29 -19.67
C TYR A 477 2.34 37.12 -20.70
N ASP A 478 2.61 36.42 -21.79
CA ASP A 478 1.65 36.12 -22.84
C ASP A 478 0.87 34.85 -22.49
N ILE A 479 -0.39 35.01 -22.12
CA ILE A 479 -1.29 33.88 -21.83
C ILE A 479 -1.62 33.17 -23.15
N ARG A 480 -1.89 33.95 -24.20
CA ARG A 480 -2.33 33.47 -25.51
C ARG A 480 -1.89 34.41 -26.62
N THR A 481 -1.75 33.85 -27.81
CA THR A 481 -1.47 34.58 -29.05
C THR A 481 -2.73 34.96 -29.83
N GLU A 482 -3.83 34.23 -29.65
CA GLU A 482 -5.09 34.41 -30.38
C GLU A 482 -6.33 34.37 -29.46
N PRO A 483 -7.43 35.07 -29.82
CA PRO A 483 -8.69 35.02 -29.07
C PRO A 483 -9.32 33.64 -29.11
N ILE A 484 -10.17 33.33 -28.12
CA ILE A 484 -10.96 32.09 -28.13
C ILE A 484 -12.02 32.21 -29.23
N PRO A 485 -12.05 31.29 -30.22
CA PRO A 485 -13.07 31.29 -31.26
C PRO A 485 -14.50 31.08 -30.71
N ASP A 486 -15.49 31.74 -31.34
CA ASP A 486 -16.91 31.68 -30.93
C ASP A 486 -17.49 30.24 -31.00
N ASP A 487 -16.95 29.36 -31.84
CA ASP A 487 -17.35 27.95 -31.96
C ASP A 487 -16.81 27.07 -30.82
N ALA A 488 -15.58 27.30 -30.37
CA ALA A 488 -15.02 26.67 -29.17
C ALA A 488 -15.82 27.05 -27.91
N TRP A 489 -16.39 28.25 -27.90
CA TRP A 489 -17.31 28.71 -26.86
C TRP A 489 -18.64 27.95 -26.85
N TRP A 490 -19.23 27.67 -28.02
CA TRP A 490 -20.46 26.86 -28.11
C TRP A 490 -20.26 25.42 -27.68
N ALA A 491 -19.09 24.83 -27.95
CA ALA A 491 -18.78 23.47 -27.53
C ALA A 491 -18.81 23.29 -26.00
N ASN A 492 -18.36 24.29 -25.23
CA ASN A 492 -18.38 24.26 -23.76
C ASN A 492 -19.79 24.42 -23.15
N PHE A 493 -20.78 24.90 -23.89
CA PHE A 493 -22.14 25.15 -23.36
C PHE A 493 -23.03 23.89 -23.36
N TRP A 494 -22.77 22.93 -24.26
CA TRP A 494 -23.59 21.72 -24.42
C TRP A 494 -23.11 20.52 -23.61
N ILE A 495 -21.97 20.62 -22.94
CA ILE A 495 -21.31 19.50 -22.25
C ILE A 495 -21.20 19.81 -20.75
N GLU A 496 -22.21 19.47 -19.94
CA GLU A 496 -22.08 19.26 -18.48
C GLU A 496 -23.23 18.37 -17.95
N PRO A 497 -23.12 17.63 -16.81
CA PRO A 497 -22.02 17.52 -15.84
C PRO A 497 -21.79 16.06 -15.38
N HIS A 498 -21.02 15.22 -16.08
CA HIS A 498 -20.61 13.95 -15.48
C HIS A 498 -19.23 13.52 -15.98
N TRP A 499 -18.24 13.77 -15.10
CA TRP A 499 -17.00 13.03 -14.99
C TRP A 499 -16.11 13.00 -16.23
N HIS A 500 -15.28 14.03 -16.46
CA HIS A 500 -13.89 13.88 -16.95
C HIS A 500 -13.12 15.22 -16.83
N ASN A 501 -11.82 15.11 -16.53
CA ASN A 501 -10.85 16.20 -16.36
C ASN A 501 -10.81 17.19 -17.53
N PHE A 502 -10.83 18.50 -17.21
CA PHE A 502 -10.15 19.60 -17.91
C PHE A 502 -9.81 19.35 -19.39
N THR A 503 -10.80 19.27 -20.28
CA THR A 503 -10.53 18.96 -21.69
C THR A 503 -10.41 20.19 -22.61
N LEU A 504 -10.77 21.39 -22.16
CA LEU A 504 -10.52 22.62 -22.94
C LEU A 504 -10.02 23.83 -22.13
N GLY A 505 -9.80 23.71 -20.81
CA GLY A 505 -8.79 24.50 -20.10
C GLY A 505 -9.09 25.91 -19.59
N TYR A 506 -10.31 26.46 -19.67
CA TYR A 506 -10.52 27.87 -19.27
C TYR A 506 -11.88 28.12 -18.62
N ASN A 507 -11.87 28.44 -17.32
CA ASN A 507 -13.05 28.92 -16.61
C ASN A 507 -13.08 30.46 -16.68
N THR A 508 -13.98 31.02 -17.49
CA THR A 508 -14.09 32.48 -17.69
C THR A 508 -14.91 33.18 -16.60
N THR A 509 -15.58 32.43 -15.72
CA THR A 509 -16.37 32.98 -14.62
C THR A 509 -15.68 32.89 -13.26
N THR A 510 -14.44 32.38 -13.23
CA THR A 510 -13.63 32.31 -12.01
C THR A 510 -12.25 32.90 -12.22
N ASP A 511 -11.76 33.65 -11.25
CA ASP A 511 -10.40 34.17 -11.21
C ASP A 511 -9.80 33.92 -9.82
N ASP A 512 -8.57 33.44 -9.77
CA ASP A 512 -7.79 33.30 -8.54
C ASP A 512 -6.49 34.08 -8.70
N ILE A 513 -6.32 35.15 -7.92
CA ILE A 513 -5.19 36.07 -8.00
C ILE A 513 -4.54 36.17 -6.62
N GLU A 514 -3.25 35.90 -6.56
CA GLU A 514 -2.44 36.10 -5.36
C GLU A 514 -1.12 36.77 -5.72
N PHE A 515 -0.65 37.66 -4.87
CA PHE A 515 0.70 38.22 -4.91
C PHE A 515 1.00 38.96 -3.60
N SER A 516 2.28 39.17 -3.33
CA SER A 516 2.76 40.10 -2.31
C SER A 516 3.48 41.27 -2.97
N PHE A 517 3.41 42.47 -2.39
CA PHE A 517 4.15 43.62 -2.90
C PHE A 517 4.68 44.52 -1.77
N SER A 518 5.73 45.28 -2.06
CA SER A 518 6.28 46.31 -1.17
C SER A 518 6.73 47.53 -1.98
N THR A 519 6.31 48.73 -1.56
CA THR A 519 6.67 49.98 -2.23
C THR A 519 6.50 51.19 -1.30
N HIS A 520 7.24 52.26 -1.57
CA HIS A 520 7.04 53.58 -0.97
C HIS A 520 6.40 54.59 -1.94
N LYS A 521 6.02 54.13 -3.15
CA LYS A 521 5.66 55.00 -4.27
C LYS A 521 4.18 54.85 -4.62
N THR A 522 3.53 55.96 -4.86
CA THR A 522 2.15 56.02 -5.37
C THR A 522 2.05 57.07 -6.48
N PRO A 523 1.10 56.95 -7.42
CA PRO A 523 0.27 55.77 -7.69
C PRO A 523 1.07 54.68 -8.45
N ALA A 524 0.58 53.43 -8.41
CA ALA A 524 1.17 52.32 -9.16
C ALA A 524 0.11 51.33 -9.67
N VAL A 525 0.40 50.67 -10.80
CA VAL A 525 -0.32 49.48 -11.25
C VAL A 525 0.47 48.27 -10.76
N LEU A 526 -0.16 47.39 -9.97
CA LEU A 526 0.51 46.20 -9.42
C LEU A 526 0.33 44.98 -10.34
N LEU A 527 -0.89 44.81 -10.84
CA LEU A 527 -1.26 43.74 -11.76
C LEU A 527 -2.26 44.28 -12.78
N TYR A 528 -2.05 43.99 -14.05
CA TYR A 528 -3.02 44.24 -15.12
C TYR A 528 -3.14 43.03 -16.02
N VAL A 529 -4.32 42.43 -16.09
CA VAL A 529 -4.63 41.31 -17.00
C VAL A 529 -5.49 41.85 -18.14
N SER A 530 -4.96 41.80 -19.35
CA SER A 530 -5.64 42.23 -20.56
C SER A 530 -6.43 41.10 -21.22
N SER A 531 -7.37 41.47 -22.07
CA SER A 531 -8.14 40.59 -22.93
C SER A 531 -7.90 40.92 -24.41
N PHE A 532 -8.22 40.00 -25.31
CA PHE A 532 -8.38 40.31 -26.74
C PHE A 532 -9.63 41.16 -27.03
N HIS A 533 -10.56 41.21 -26.08
CA HIS A 533 -11.70 42.12 -26.07
C HIS A 533 -11.38 43.37 -25.23
N LYS A 534 -12.41 44.11 -24.80
CA LYS A 534 -12.26 45.31 -23.96
C LYS A 534 -12.24 45.02 -22.46
N ASP A 535 -12.25 43.75 -22.09
CA ASP A 535 -12.25 43.30 -20.70
C ASP A 535 -10.87 43.49 -20.08
N TYR A 536 -10.83 43.78 -18.77
CA TYR A 536 -9.57 43.77 -18.02
C TYR A 536 -9.79 43.54 -16.53
N ILE A 537 -8.74 43.06 -15.88
CA ILE A 537 -8.61 43.02 -14.43
C ILE A 537 -7.42 43.89 -14.05
N ALA A 538 -7.59 44.80 -13.10
CA ALA A 538 -6.50 45.66 -12.65
C ALA A 538 -6.49 45.81 -11.13
N VAL A 539 -5.32 45.66 -10.52
CA VAL A 539 -5.08 45.99 -9.12
C VAL A 539 -4.16 47.20 -9.05
N LEU A 540 -4.64 48.26 -8.39
CA LEU A 540 -4.04 49.58 -8.38
C LEU A 540 -3.74 50.04 -6.97
N LEU A 541 -2.59 50.66 -6.80
CA LEU A 541 -2.27 51.48 -5.63
C LEU A 541 -2.60 52.94 -5.95
N LYS A 542 -3.64 53.49 -5.31
CA LYS A 542 -4.09 54.87 -5.51
C LYS A 542 -3.08 55.87 -4.95
N LYS A 543 -3.26 57.15 -5.29
CA LYS A 543 -2.39 58.26 -4.83
C LYS A 543 -2.35 58.41 -3.31
N ASP A 544 -3.46 58.09 -2.64
CA ASP A 544 -3.56 58.09 -1.17
C ASP A 544 -2.98 56.81 -0.52
N GLY A 545 -2.47 55.88 -1.34
CA GLY A 545 -1.90 54.62 -0.90
C GLY A 545 -2.91 53.52 -0.64
N THR A 546 -4.20 53.74 -0.89
CA THR A 546 -5.22 52.69 -0.76
C THR A 546 -5.23 51.77 -1.99
N LEU A 547 -5.51 50.49 -1.76
CA LEU A 547 -5.59 49.47 -2.81
C LEU A 547 -6.98 49.45 -3.45
N SER A 548 -7.03 49.34 -4.78
CA SER A 548 -8.28 49.27 -5.54
C SER A 548 -8.22 48.21 -6.63
N LEU A 549 -9.26 47.39 -6.69
CA LEU A 549 -9.46 46.34 -7.68
C LEU A 549 -10.49 46.82 -8.69
N ARG A 550 -10.22 46.53 -9.96
CA ARG A 550 -11.12 46.87 -11.06
C ARG A 550 -11.37 45.65 -11.91
N TYR A 551 -12.64 45.40 -12.16
CA TYR A 551 -13.12 44.40 -13.11
C TYR A 551 -13.90 45.11 -14.19
N ARG A 552 -13.45 45.01 -15.43
CA ARG A 552 -14.26 45.35 -16.60
C ARG A 552 -14.60 44.05 -17.31
N LEU A 553 -15.86 43.64 -17.19
CA LEU A 553 -16.41 42.42 -17.78
C LEU A 553 -17.53 42.87 -18.74
N GLY A 554 -17.17 43.14 -19.99
CA GLY A 554 -18.06 43.75 -20.98
C GLY A 554 -18.11 45.29 -20.90
N LEU A 555 -19.29 45.82 -20.60
CA LEU A 555 -19.57 47.26 -20.75
C LEU A 555 -19.28 48.05 -19.47
N ILE A 556 -19.57 47.49 -18.29
CA ILE A 556 -19.41 48.19 -17.00
C ILE A 556 -18.04 47.88 -16.40
N THR A 557 -17.47 48.91 -15.75
CA THR A 557 -16.27 48.77 -14.93
C THR A 557 -16.64 48.83 -13.45
N HIS A 558 -16.51 47.70 -12.78
CA HIS A 558 -16.65 47.58 -11.33
C HIS A 558 -15.38 48.07 -10.64
N LYS A 559 -15.55 48.90 -9.62
CA LYS A 559 -14.45 49.47 -8.83
C LYS A 559 -14.66 49.09 -7.38
N PHE A 560 -13.68 48.40 -6.84
CA PHE A 560 -13.66 47.84 -5.50
C PHE A 560 -12.48 48.45 -4.74
N GLN A 561 -12.70 48.77 -3.47
CA GLN A 561 -11.65 49.25 -2.58
C GLN A 561 -11.32 48.12 -1.63
N LEU A 562 -10.06 47.68 -1.56
CA LEU A 562 -9.68 46.51 -0.76
C LEU A 562 -9.15 46.89 0.63
N THR A 563 -8.78 48.17 0.81
CA THR A 563 -8.26 48.66 2.09
C THR A 563 -8.58 50.14 2.27
N ASN A 564 -8.61 50.56 3.53
CA ASN A 564 -8.71 51.96 3.93
C ASN A 564 -7.36 52.51 4.43
N ARG A 565 -6.30 51.71 4.38
CA ARG A 565 -4.95 52.05 4.85
C ARG A 565 -4.04 52.38 3.67
N ASN A 566 -3.05 53.22 3.93
CA ASN A 566 -1.95 53.46 3.01
C ASN A 566 -0.99 52.26 3.08
N LEU A 567 -0.85 51.52 1.97
CA LEU A 567 0.06 50.37 1.83
C LEU A 567 1.37 50.72 1.13
N ALA A 568 1.63 52.01 0.87
CA ALA A 568 2.89 52.50 0.32
C ALA A 568 3.89 52.83 1.45
N ASP A 569 4.03 51.93 2.42
CA ASP A 569 4.82 52.09 3.63
C ASP A 569 6.18 51.38 3.57
N GLY A 570 6.45 50.65 2.48
CA GLY A 570 7.67 49.88 2.25
C GLY A 570 7.67 48.48 2.86
N PHE A 571 6.64 48.10 3.61
CA PHE A 571 6.50 46.75 4.14
C PHE A 571 5.86 45.82 3.09
N PRO A 572 6.10 44.51 3.17
CA PRO A 572 5.44 43.53 2.32
C PRO A 572 3.97 43.37 2.71
N HIS A 573 3.08 43.50 1.74
CA HIS A 573 1.65 43.27 1.88
C HIS A 573 1.19 42.13 0.97
N PHE A 574 0.42 41.19 1.51
CA PHE A 574 -0.16 40.07 0.76
C PHE A 574 -1.54 40.43 0.25
N VAL A 575 -1.85 40.08 -1.00
CA VAL A 575 -3.15 40.32 -1.63
C VAL A 575 -3.64 39.00 -2.22
N ASN A 576 -4.83 38.58 -1.81
CA ASN A 576 -5.55 37.43 -2.35
C ASN A 576 -6.92 37.86 -2.83
N ILE A 577 -7.24 37.56 -4.09
CA ILE A 577 -8.50 37.94 -4.74
C ILE A 577 -9.03 36.69 -5.43
N THR A 578 -10.20 36.24 -5.00
CA THR A 578 -10.92 35.14 -5.65
C THR A 578 -12.23 35.67 -6.19
N ARG A 579 -12.54 35.39 -7.45
CA ARG A 579 -13.87 35.63 -8.04
C ARG A 579 -14.50 34.29 -8.40
N HIS A 580 -15.76 34.13 -8.03
CA HIS A 580 -16.59 33.03 -8.50
C HIS A 580 -17.96 33.59 -8.94
N ASN A 581 -18.19 33.53 -10.25
CA ASN A 581 -19.32 34.16 -10.91
C ASN A 581 -19.40 35.65 -10.58
N TYR A 582 -20.47 36.06 -9.91
CA TYR A 582 -20.72 37.45 -9.52
C TYR A 582 -20.11 37.85 -8.17
N THR A 583 -19.55 36.90 -7.42
CA THR A 583 -19.04 37.17 -6.06
C THR A 583 -17.52 37.29 -6.11
N VAL A 584 -17.00 38.34 -5.48
CA VAL A 584 -15.57 38.62 -5.36
C VAL A 584 -15.21 38.61 -3.87
N TRP A 585 -14.26 37.77 -3.49
CA TRP A 585 -13.62 37.75 -2.18
C TRP A 585 -12.26 38.41 -2.30
N THR A 586 -11.96 39.35 -1.43
CA THR A 586 -10.65 40.00 -1.38
C THR A 586 -10.10 39.99 0.03
N GLN A 587 -8.82 39.64 0.17
CA GLN A 587 -8.12 39.63 1.42
C GLN A 587 -6.79 40.38 1.25
N VAL A 588 -6.52 41.31 2.15
CA VAL A 588 -5.24 42.01 2.21
C VAL A 588 -4.63 41.74 3.58
N ASP A 589 -3.39 41.26 3.58
CA ASP A 589 -2.67 40.77 4.76
C ASP A 589 -3.50 39.73 5.54
N TYR A 590 -3.37 39.73 6.87
CA TYR A 590 -4.14 38.85 7.77
C TYR A 590 -5.49 39.46 8.18
N MET A 591 -6.04 40.39 7.38
CA MET A 591 -7.36 40.98 7.65
C MET A 591 -8.48 40.04 7.23
N GLU A 592 -9.68 40.28 7.76
CA GLU A 592 -10.88 39.55 7.34
C GLU A 592 -11.17 39.80 5.85
N PRO A 593 -11.57 38.76 5.09
CA PRO A 593 -11.85 38.89 3.68
C PRO A 593 -13.12 39.73 3.45
N TRP A 594 -13.05 40.67 2.52
CA TRP A 594 -14.18 41.47 2.07
C TRP A 594 -14.91 40.71 0.97
N VAL A 595 -16.24 40.77 0.98
CA VAL A 595 -17.09 40.09 0.01
C VAL A 595 -17.93 41.13 -0.72
N GLU A 596 -17.72 41.23 -2.03
CA GLU A 596 -18.42 42.16 -2.90
C GLU A 596 -19.13 41.41 -4.03
N ARG A 597 -20.09 42.08 -4.67
CA ARG A 597 -20.88 41.51 -5.77
C ARG A 597 -20.84 42.40 -6.99
N LEU A 598 -20.59 41.79 -8.15
CA LEU A 598 -20.81 42.38 -9.47
C LEU A 598 -22.32 42.62 -9.67
N THR A 599 -22.68 43.60 -10.51
CA THR A 599 -24.10 43.95 -10.71
C THR A 599 -24.85 42.82 -11.41
N LEU A 600 -26.03 42.45 -10.91
CA LEU A 600 -26.91 41.48 -11.56
C LEU A 600 -27.45 42.06 -12.88
N GLY A 601 -27.21 41.37 -13.99
CA GLY A 601 -27.71 41.74 -15.33
C GLY A 601 -26.69 41.62 -16.46
N GLU A 602 -25.40 41.55 -16.15
CA GLU A 602 -24.32 41.33 -17.11
C GLU A 602 -23.78 39.90 -17.04
N ILE A 603 -23.17 39.42 -18.13
CA ILE A 603 -22.53 38.10 -18.15
C ILE A 603 -21.22 38.22 -17.34
N PRO A 604 -21.00 37.44 -16.27
CA PRO A 604 -19.86 37.60 -15.37
C PRO A 604 -18.62 36.91 -15.94
N ARG A 605 -18.34 37.10 -17.23
CA ARG A 605 -17.24 36.43 -17.94
C ARG A 605 -16.11 37.40 -18.18
N PHE A 606 -14.90 36.90 -17.99
CA PHE A 606 -13.68 37.54 -18.44
C PHE A 606 -13.26 36.86 -19.75
N ASP A 607 -13.62 37.48 -20.87
CA ASP A 607 -13.52 36.83 -22.18
C ASP A 607 -12.09 36.89 -22.71
N SER A 608 -11.59 35.78 -23.27
CA SER A 608 -10.28 35.65 -23.94
C SER A 608 -9.10 36.42 -23.30
N PRO A 609 -8.63 36.00 -22.10
CA PRO A 609 -7.44 36.60 -21.46
C PRO A 609 -6.21 36.55 -22.37
N LYS A 610 -5.53 37.67 -22.53
CA LYS A 610 -4.44 37.87 -23.49
C LYS A 610 -3.07 37.88 -22.82
N SER A 611 -2.82 38.84 -21.93
CA SER A 611 -1.52 39.01 -21.30
C SER A 611 -1.64 39.51 -19.86
N ILE A 612 -0.64 39.20 -19.04
CA ILE A 612 -0.48 39.70 -17.67
C ILE A 612 0.67 40.69 -17.66
N PHE A 613 0.46 41.88 -17.11
CA PHE A 613 1.48 42.90 -16.94
C PHE A 613 1.76 43.16 -15.46
N LEU A 614 3.05 43.23 -15.14
CA LEU A 614 3.59 43.64 -13.84
C LEU A 614 4.51 44.84 -14.06
N GLY A 615 4.50 45.81 -13.15
CA GLY A 615 5.24 47.05 -13.35
C GLY A 615 4.44 48.07 -14.16
N ARG A 616 5.05 48.57 -15.23
CA ARG A 616 4.38 49.46 -16.19
C ARG A 616 3.56 48.66 -17.21
N VAL A 617 2.35 49.09 -17.49
CA VAL A 617 1.48 48.49 -18.51
C VAL A 617 1.81 49.07 -19.88
N MET A 618 2.30 48.21 -20.78
CA MET A 618 2.60 48.54 -22.18
C MET A 618 1.73 47.71 -23.12
N GLU A 619 0.41 47.87 -23.00
CA GLU A 619 -0.58 47.21 -23.86
C GLU A 619 -0.85 48.03 -25.13
N VAL A 620 -1.08 47.36 -26.25
CA VAL A 620 -1.38 47.99 -27.53
C VAL A 620 -2.91 48.11 -27.66
N GLY A 621 -3.43 49.33 -27.66
CA GLY A 621 -4.87 49.62 -27.80
C GLY A 621 -5.39 50.65 -26.80
N ASP A 622 -6.72 50.74 -26.66
CA ASP A 622 -7.40 51.64 -25.73
C ASP A 622 -7.29 51.12 -24.28
N ILE A 623 -6.27 51.56 -23.55
CA ILE A 623 -6.19 51.37 -22.09
C ILE A 623 -7.14 52.37 -21.42
N ASP A 624 -7.96 51.90 -20.47
CA ASP A 624 -8.86 52.75 -19.68
C ASP A 624 -8.11 53.95 -19.06
N TYR A 625 -8.68 55.15 -19.22
CA TYR A 625 -8.06 56.42 -18.82
C TYR A 625 -7.60 56.42 -17.37
N ASP A 626 -8.37 55.82 -16.46
CA ASP A 626 -8.00 55.76 -15.06
C ASP A 626 -6.80 54.83 -14.83
N ILE A 627 -6.67 53.73 -15.58
CA ILE A 627 -5.49 52.85 -15.52
C ILE A 627 -4.27 53.62 -16.00
N GLN A 628 -4.37 54.33 -17.12
CA GLN A 628 -3.28 55.16 -17.65
C GLN A 628 -2.81 56.20 -16.61
N ARG A 629 -3.74 56.79 -15.84
CA ARG A 629 -3.43 57.77 -14.79
C ARG A 629 -2.59 57.21 -13.64
N HIS A 630 -2.64 55.89 -13.40
CA HIS A 630 -1.87 55.20 -12.37
C HIS A 630 -0.65 54.44 -12.95
N ASN A 631 -0.51 54.43 -14.28
CA ASN A 631 0.50 53.67 -15.02
C ASN A 631 1.86 54.36 -15.16
N SER A 632 1.98 55.63 -14.75
CA SER A 632 3.24 56.39 -14.82
C SER A 632 3.67 56.83 -13.42
N PRO A 633 4.85 56.39 -12.93
CA PRO A 633 5.89 55.64 -13.65
C PRO A 633 5.67 54.12 -13.75
N GLY A 634 4.63 53.56 -13.12
CA GLY A 634 4.46 52.11 -12.92
C GLY A 634 4.86 51.70 -11.49
N LEU A 635 4.90 50.40 -11.19
CA LEU A 635 5.44 49.93 -9.91
C LEU A 635 6.96 50.19 -9.85
N GLU A 636 7.36 50.98 -8.86
CA GLU A 636 8.74 51.07 -8.38
C GLU A 636 8.77 50.43 -6.98
N GLY A 637 9.35 49.25 -6.87
CA GLY A 637 9.23 48.41 -5.68
C GLY A 637 9.35 46.94 -6.00
N CYS A 638 8.91 46.09 -5.08
CA CYS A 638 9.02 44.64 -5.24
C CYS A 638 7.64 43.97 -5.29
N ILE A 639 7.53 42.89 -6.06
CA ILE A 639 6.34 42.03 -6.13
C ILE A 639 6.76 40.55 -6.20
N SER A 640 6.10 39.68 -5.44
CA SER A 640 6.44 38.26 -5.32
C SER A 640 5.22 37.36 -5.27
N GLY A 641 5.41 36.07 -5.51
CA GLY A 641 4.35 35.06 -5.41
C GLY A 641 3.19 35.29 -6.37
N VAL A 642 3.44 35.96 -7.50
CA VAL A 642 2.39 36.35 -8.44
C VAL A 642 1.82 35.10 -9.12
N ARG A 643 0.54 34.83 -8.88
CA ARG A 643 -0.24 33.81 -9.57
C ARG A 643 -1.57 34.38 -10.04
N TYR A 644 -1.91 34.08 -11.29
CA TYR A 644 -3.25 34.27 -11.84
C TYR A 644 -3.74 32.92 -12.38
N ASN A 645 -4.74 32.33 -11.72
CA ASN A 645 -5.21 30.97 -11.97
C ASN A 645 -4.05 29.96 -11.90
N ILE A 646 -3.63 29.42 -13.06
CA ILE A 646 -2.51 28.48 -13.20
C ILE A 646 -1.21 29.14 -13.67
N PHE A 647 -1.23 30.45 -13.96
CA PHE A 647 -0.11 31.17 -14.54
C PHE A 647 0.73 31.85 -13.47
N ALA A 648 2.03 31.56 -13.47
CA ALA A 648 3.02 32.15 -12.56
C ALA A 648 4.07 32.94 -13.36
N PRO A 649 3.81 34.22 -13.70
CA PRO A 649 4.62 34.99 -14.64
C PRO A 649 6.07 35.19 -14.21
N LEU A 650 6.32 35.46 -12.92
CA LEU A 650 7.67 35.62 -12.39
C LEU A 650 8.46 34.31 -12.43
N LYS A 651 7.80 33.18 -12.13
CA LYS A 651 8.43 31.85 -12.22
C LYS A 651 8.81 31.50 -13.65
N ALA A 652 7.92 31.74 -14.61
CA ALA A 652 8.22 31.49 -16.02
C ALA A 652 9.42 32.31 -16.54
N TYR A 653 9.66 33.49 -15.95
CA TYR A 653 10.82 34.32 -16.28
C TYR A 653 12.12 33.83 -15.63
N PHE A 654 12.13 33.60 -14.31
CA PHE A 654 13.35 33.27 -13.56
C PHE A 654 13.68 31.78 -13.54
N ARG A 655 12.71 30.91 -13.83
CA ARG A 655 12.83 29.44 -13.86
C ARG A 655 12.15 28.89 -15.13
N PRO A 656 12.66 29.23 -16.33
CA PRO A 656 12.03 28.78 -17.57
C PRO A 656 12.21 27.27 -17.76
N ASN A 657 11.10 26.55 -17.92
CA ASN A 657 11.09 25.13 -18.23
C ASN A 657 11.10 24.84 -19.76
N VAL A 658 11.16 25.89 -20.58
CA VAL A 658 11.14 25.85 -22.05
C VAL A 658 12.18 26.82 -22.60
N THR A 659 12.65 26.60 -23.84
CA THR A 659 13.67 27.45 -24.48
C THR A 659 13.22 28.88 -24.70
N ASP A 660 11.94 29.06 -25.04
CA ASP A 660 11.32 30.36 -25.31
C ASP A 660 10.11 30.55 -24.38
N PRO A 661 10.32 31.04 -23.14
CA PRO A 661 9.22 31.31 -22.22
C PRO A 661 8.33 32.43 -22.77
N PRO A 662 7.01 32.40 -22.52
CA PRO A 662 6.07 33.41 -23.01
C PRO A 662 6.16 34.70 -22.17
N VAL A 663 7.36 35.21 -21.93
CA VAL A 663 7.63 36.38 -21.10
C VAL A 663 8.52 37.36 -21.83
N THR A 664 8.10 38.63 -21.84
CA THR A 664 8.89 39.76 -22.34
C THR A 664 9.08 40.78 -21.23
N THR A 665 10.25 41.41 -21.17
CA THR A 665 10.59 42.39 -20.15
C THR A 665 11.30 43.58 -20.76
N GLN A 666 11.18 44.75 -20.12
CA GLN A 666 11.94 45.94 -20.45
C GLN A 666 12.26 46.73 -19.19
N GLY A 667 13.45 47.32 -19.14
CA GLY A 667 13.96 47.98 -17.94
C GLY A 667 14.67 46.99 -17.02
N TYR A 668 14.87 47.39 -15.77
CA TYR A 668 15.59 46.59 -14.78
C TYR A 668 14.58 45.83 -13.91
N VAL A 669 14.39 44.54 -14.25
CA VAL A 669 13.57 43.58 -13.50
C VAL A 669 14.52 42.50 -12.98
N VAL A 670 14.75 42.48 -11.67
CA VAL A 670 15.71 41.57 -11.05
C VAL A 670 15.06 40.70 -9.99
N GLU A 671 15.49 39.45 -9.91
CA GLU A 671 15.01 38.50 -8.90
C GLU A 671 15.29 39.07 -7.50
N SER A 672 14.26 39.10 -6.67
CA SER A 672 14.34 39.66 -5.32
C SER A 672 13.40 38.91 -4.39
N ASN A 673 13.81 38.75 -3.13
CA ASN A 673 12.98 38.13 -2.10
C ASN A 673 11.87 39.05 -1.57
N CYS A 674 11.78 40.28 -2.09
CA CYS A 674 10.77 41.30 -1.78
C CYS A 674 10.54 41.60 -0.30
N GLY A 675 11.52 41.29 0.55
CA GLY A 675 11.37 41.40 2.00
C GLY A 675 10.26 40.52 2.56
N ALA A 676 9.86 39.45 1.86
CA ALA A 676 8.83 38.52 2.30
C ALA A 676 9.07 38.13 3.76
N PHE A 677 8.13 38.51 4.63
CA PHE A 677 8.09 37.95 5.98
C PHE A 677 8.04 36.42 5.80
N PRO A 678 8.93 35.63 6.44
CA PRO A 678 8.62 34.21 6.57
C PRO A 678 7.27 34.16 7.29
N PRO A 679 6.26 33.44 6.77
CA PRO A 679 5.18 33.02 7.64
C PRO A 679 5.82 32.08 8.68
N VAL A 680 6.29 32.63 9.80
CA VAL A 680 6.64 31.89 11.03
C VAL A 680 5.28 31.51 11.65
N LEU A 681 4.93 30.27 11.97
CA LEU A 681 5.71 29.22 12.63
C LEU A 681 5.25 27.84 12.15
N GLY A 682 6.20 27.08 11.63
CA GLY A 682 6.48 25.76 12.16
C GLY A 682 7.99 25.72 12.31
N TYR A 683 8.51 25.76 13.53
CA TYR A 683 9.92 25.44 13.78
C TYR A 683 10.18 24.11 13.11
N ILE A 684 11.12 24.03 12.16
CA ILE A 684 11.77 22.76 11.85
C ILE A 684 12.65 22.51 13.08
N PRO A 685 12.38 21.47 13.88
CA PRO A 685 13.31 21.08 14.93
C PRO A 685 14.69 20.92 14.32
N TRP A 686 15.74 21.32 15.03
CA TRP A 686 17.14 21.10 14.60
C TRP A 686 17.42 19.62 14.28
N GLU A 687 16.61 18.71 14.82
CA GLU A 687 16.58 17.27 14.58
C GLU A 687 16.15 16.89 13.14
N ASP A 688 15.43 17.77 12.44
CA ASP A 688 14.80 17.53 11.13
C ASP A 688 15.45 18.33 9.97
N ASP A 689 16.53 19.09 10.21
CA ASP A 689 17.31 19.77 9.17
C ASP A 689 18.45 18.88 8.65
N PRO A 690 18.35 18.32 7.43
CA PRO A 690 19.36 17.42 6.86
C PRO A 690 20.69 18.12 6.50
N TRP A 691 20.82 19.45 6.67
CA TRP A 691 22.02 20.23 6.38
C TRP A 691 22.71 20.83 7.61
N PHE A 692 22.20 20.53 8.81
CA PHE A 692 22.88 20.92 10.05
C PHE A 692 24.15 20.07 10.22
N THR A 693 25.32 20.71 10.11
CA THR A 693 26.61 20.10 10.43
C THR A 693 27.16 20.78 11.67
N ASP A 694 27.29 20.02 12.76
CA ASP A 694 27.87 20.50 14.01
C ASP A 694 29.29 21.01 13.78
N LEU A 695 29.55 22.27 14.17
CA LEU A 695 30.88 22.80 14.46
C LEU A 695 30.96 23.22 15.91
#